data_AF-A0A9Q0CTD1-F1
#
_entry.id   AF-A0A9Q0CTD1-F1
#
_cell.length_a   1.000
_cell.length_b   1.000
_cell.length_c   1.000
_cell.angle_alpha   90.00
_cell.angle_beta   90.00
_cell.angle_gamma   90.00
#
_symmetry.space_group_name_H-M   'P 1'
#
loop_
_entity.id
_entity.type
_entity.pdbx_description
1 polymer ?
#
loop_
_entity_poly.entity_id
_entity_poly.type
_entity_poly.pdbx_seq_one_letter_code
_entity_poly.pdbx_strand_id
1 'polypeptide(L)'
;MATSIHHAPFTDLNRRSDSSARGCNFSSYNSPPLNNQPNAETFYDSDEDEPNYKNMYSNLHDIEPSIHDPRDERTLDSWIKRNPNLIRLTGKHPFNCEPPLARLMQYGFITPAPLHYVRNHGSVPRADWSSWTVEITGLVKRPVRLTMDQLVHEFTPIEIPVTLVCAGNRRKEQNMVRQTVGFNWGPGAISTSVWRGIRLCDVLRRCGIMARKDGALNVCFEGADELSGGGGCRYGTSVRRQVAMDPARDIMLAYMQNGEVLSPDHGFPVRVIVPGFIGGRMVKWLKRIVVAPQESDSYYHYKDNRVLPSHIDAELANAEAWWYKPEYIINELNVNSVITTPGHDQILPINSVTTQKPFTIKGYAYSGGGRKVTRVEITLDGGETWRVCTLDHPEKPTKYGKFWCWCFWQLEVEVLDLLGAKEVAVRAWDESLNTQPEKLIWNVKGMMNNCWFRVKLNVCRPNRGEIGIKFEHPAQPGNQSGGWMAREAHLDIAESAQSLKKSMSAPFMNTSSTQYAMSEVCKHSTRDSTWIVVHGQVYDCTSFLKDHPGGVDSILINAGTDCTEEFDAIHSDKAKMLLDMYRIGELAASDESSNLVTISENSKGSAVALANPREKVQCTLVYKKEISHDVRLFRFALPSSDQVLGLPVGKHIFLYANIDGKNCMRAYTPTSTNNQVGHFDLVIKIYFKGENPKFPDGGLMSQHLESLSIGLTIDVKGPVGHIEYTGCGNFMVHGKNVFAKRLALIAGGTGITPVYQVIQAVLRNQPEDTTEMHLVYANRTEDDILLREELDQWVKEYPDRLKVWYVVSQVKREEEWRYSVGYVNESILKEHVPFGGSDTISLACGPPQMIQSAVMPNLEKMHYDVANSCFVF
;
A
#
# COMPACT_ATOMS: atom_id res chain seq x y z
N MET A 1 -1.03 64.47 28.11
CA MET A 1 -1.19 65.71 27.29
C MET A 1 -1.36 65.24 25.84
N ALA A 2 -2.44 65.49 25.11
CA ALA A 2 -3.70 66.20 25.38
C ALA A 2 -4.87 65.22 25.08
N THR A 3 -5.76 64.85 26.03
CA THR A 3 -7.00 65.54 26.48
C THR A 3 -8.05 65.81 25.39
N SER A 4 -9.37 65.60 25.56
CA SER A 4 -10.14 64.79 26.53
C SER A 4 -11.65 64.77 26.15
N ILE A 5 -12.24 63.59 25.95
CA ILE A 5 -13.53 63.02 26.48
C ILE A 5 -14.84 63.87 26.53
N HIS A 6 -15.98 63.15 26.44
CA HIS A 6 -17.39 63.46 26.88
C HIS A 6 -18.35 64.06 25.82
N HIS A 7 -19.67 63.81 25.82
CA HIS A 7 -20.56 62.91 26.59
C HIS A 7 -21.86 62.61 25.80
N ALA A 8 -22.59 61.53 26.11
CA ALA A 8 -24.03 61.40 25.87
C ALA A 8 -24.82 61.88 27.12
N PRO A 9 -26.17 61.79 27.23
CA PRO A 9 -27.24 61.51 26.24
C PRO A 9 -28.33 62.62 26.24
N PHE A 10 -29.44 62.46 25.50
CA PHE A 10 -30.71 63.14 25.86
C PHE A 10 -31.96 62.33 25.54
N THR A 11 -32.95 62.46 26.41
CA THR A 11 -34.27 61.82 26.35
C THR A 11 -35.38 62.83 26.08
N ASP A 12 -36.40 62.34 25.38
CA ASP A 12 -37.82 62.67 25.56
C ASP A 12 -38.43 63.95 24.92
N LEU A 13 -39.76 63.89 24.81
CA LEU A 13 -40.76 64.96 24.67
C LEU A 13 -41.23 65.42 23.26
N ASN A 14 -42.19 64.62 22.77
CA ASN A 14 -43.63 64.98 22.74
C ASN A 14 -44.29 65.79 21.59
N ARG A 15 -45.51 65.30 21.27
CA ARG A 15 -46.74 66.00 20.78
C ARG A 15 -46.82 66.33 19.28
N ARG A 16 -47.73 65.66 18.53
CA ARG A 16 -49.20 65.88 18.37
C ARG A 16 -49.46 66.97 17.31
N SER A 17 -50.47 66.91 16.44
CA SER A 17 -51.65 66.04 16.27
C SER A 17 -52.02 66.01 14.75
N ASP A 18 -53.02 65.32 14.19
CA ASP A 18 -54.36 64.96 14.68
C ASP A 18 -54.96 63.68 14.07
N SER A 19 -55.97 63.13 14.77
CA SER A 19 -56.78 61.98 14.34
C SER A 19 -58.03 62.42 13.55
N SER A 20 -58.65 61.55 12.75
CA SER A 20 -59.77 60.65 13.13
C SER A 20 -60.49 60.25 11.82
N ALA A 21 -61.39 59.27 11.65
CA ALA A 21 -62.09 58.23 12.43
C ALA A 21 -62.73 57.26 11.38
N ARG A 22 -63.32 56.07 11.63
CA ARG A 22 -63.59 55.17 12.78
C ARG A 22 -63.99 53.80 12.18
N GLY A 23 -63.77 52.67 12.86
CA GLY A 23 -64.34 51.38 12.45
C GLY A 23 -63.66 50.16 13.08
N CYS A 24 -64.27 49.59 14.14
CA CYS A 24 -63.68 48.50 14.93
C CYS A 24 -64.19 47.11 14.48
N ASN A 25 -63.32 46.09 14.45
CA ASN A 25 -63.42 44.93 15.36
C ASN A 25 -62.23 43.96 15.22
N PHE A 26 -62.16 42.99 16.14
CA PHE A 26 -60.93 42.36 16.62
C PHE A 26 -60.58 40.97 16.03
N SER A 27 -59.27 40.68 16.05
CA SER A 27 -58.62 39.40 16.40
C SER A 27 -58.20 38.36 15.33
N SER A 28 -57.04 37.77 15.67
CA SER A 28 -56.36 36.57 15.17
C SER A 28 -55.45 36.71 13.94
N TYR A 29 -54.22 36.19 14.10
CA TYR A 29 -53.12 36.23 13.16
C TYR A 29 -53.25 35.17 12.06
N ASN A 30 -52.94 35.54 10.82
CA ASN A 30 -52.11 34.75 9.89
C ASN A 30 -51.80 35.60 8.64
N SER A 31 -50.53 35.93 8.41
CA SER A 31 -50.11 36.90 7.40
C SER A 31 -49.61 36.26 6.09
N PRO A 32 -50.22 36.60 4.96
CA PRO A 32 -49.55 36.69 3.66
C PRO A 32 -49.63 38.16 3.14
N PRO A 33 -49.16 38.45 1.90
CA PRO A 33 -47.78 38.39 1.46
C PRO A 33 -47.26 39.81 1.10
N LEU A 34 -45.96 39.99 0.91
CA LEU A 34 -45.40 41.22 0.33
C LEU A 34 -44.42 40.92 -0.80
N ASN A 35 -44.57 41.67 -1.89
CA ASN A 35 -43.84 41.54 -3.15
C ASN A 35 -43.07 42.86 -3.45
N ASN A 36 -42.15 42.82 -4.42
CA ASN A 36 -41.15 43.83 -4.81
C ASN A 36 -39.91 43.90 -3.88
N GLN A 37 -38.65 43.97 -4.36
CA GLN A 37 -37.98 43.86 -5.69
C GLN A 37 -36.44 43.76 -5.39
N PRO A 38 -35.47 43.62 -6.34
CA PRO A 38 -35.56 43.56 -7.80
C PRO A 38 -34.85 42.34 -8.47
N ASN A 39 -34.92 42.30 -9.80
CA ASN A 39 -34.48 41.23 -10.70
C ASN A 39 -33.05 40.70 -10.48
N ALA A 40 -32.94 39.37 -10.39
CA ALA A 40 -31.86 38.62 -11.01
C ALA A 40 -32.53 37.60 -11.96
N GLU A 41 -32.61 37.92 -13.25
CA GLU A 41 -33.23 37.05 -14.26
C GLU A 41 -32.33 35.83 -14.52
N THR A 42 -32.55 34.76 -13.77
CA THR A 42 -32.21 33.42 -14.23
C THR A 42 -33.29 32.98 -15.23
N PHE A 43 -33.01 33.14 -16.53
CA PHE A 43 -33.69 32.38 -17.58
C PHE A 43 -33.47 30.90 -17.31
N TYR A 44 -34.42 30.28 -16.61
CA TYR A 44 -34.65 28.85 -16.69
C TYR A 44 -35.56 28.63 -17.88
N ASP A 45 -34.95 28.29 -19.01
CA ASP A 45 -35.66 27.75 -20.16
C ASP A 45 -36.33 26.45 -19.68
N SER A 46 -37.66 26.42 -19.66
CA SER A 46 -38.45 25.39 -18.96
C SER A 46 -38.76 24.16 -19.81
N ASP A 47 -38.25 24.14 -21.04
CA ASP A 47 -38.75 23.26 -22.11
C ASP A 47 -37.77 22.12 -22.48
N GLU A 48 -36.71 21.91 -21.68
CA GLU A 48 -35.88 20.70 -21.77
C GLU A 48 -36.44 19.59 -20.86
N ASP A 49 -37.08 18.58 -21.45
CA ASP A 49 -37.48 17.32 -20.78
C ASP A 49 -36.31 16.74 -19.96
N GLU A 50 -36.41 16.72 -18.62
CA GLU A 50 -35.38 16.09 -17.79
C GLU A 50 -35.24 14.60 -18.18
N PRO A 51 -34.05 14.15 -18.61
CA PRO A 51 -33.88 12.80 -19.12
C PRO A 51 -34.12 11.76 -18.03
N ASN A 52 -35.22 11.01 -18.16
CA ASN A 52 -35.59 9.94 -17.23
C ASN A 52 -34.65 8.73 -17.38
N TYR A 53 -33.54 8.76 -16.65
CA TYR A 53 -32.51 7.70 -16.65
C TYR A 53 -32.97 6.36 -16.04
N LYS A 54 -34.15 6.28 -15.43
CA LYS A 54 -34.67 5.04 -14.80
C LYS A 54 -34.72 3.86 -15.77
N ASN A 55 -35.04 4.11 -17.03
CA ASN A 55 -35.08 3.10 -18.10
C ASN A 55 -33.69 2.50 -18.42
N MET A 56 -32.58 3.18 -18.05
CA MET A 56 -31.23 2.68 -18.28
C MET A 56 -30.79 1.62 -17.25
N TYR A 57 -31.43 1.59 -16.07
CA TYR A 57 -31.11 0.65 -14.99
C TYR A 57 -32.27 -0.27 -14.58
N SER A 58 -33.48 -0.05 -15.09
CA SER A 58 -34.66 -0.89 -14.79
C SER A 58 -34.49 -2.36 -15.20
N ASN A 59 -33.70 -2.62 -16.25
CA ASN A 59 -33.56 -3.95 -16.86
C ASN A 59 -32.30 -4.71 -16.38
N LEU A 60 -31.67 -4.27 -15.28
CA LEU A 60 -30.48 -4.92 -14.69
C LEU A 60 -30.87 -6.14 -13.85
N HIS A 61 -31.61 -7.07 -14.46
CA HIS A 61 -31.96 -8.37 -13.89
C HIS A 61 -30.80 -9.37 -14.05
N ASP A 62 -30.93 -10.55 -13.47
CA ASP A 62 -29.99 -11.69 -13.59
C ASP A 62 -28.54 -11.47 -13.08
N ILE A 63 -28.37 -10.56 -12.11
CA ILE A 63 -27.14 -10.49 -11.30
C ILE A 63 -27.18 -11.44 -10.11
N GLU A 64 -26.07 -12.12 -9.84
CA GLU A 64 -25.96 -13.03 -8.70
C GLU A 64 -26.06 -12.26 -7.37
N PRO A 65 -26.77 -12.81 -6.37
CA PRO A 65 -26.91 -12.17 -5.07
C PRO A 65 -25.54 -12.04 -4.39
N SER A 66 -25.30 -10.88 -3.78
CA SER A 66 -24.10 -10.66 -2.98
C SER A 66 -24.05 -11.58 -1.76
N ILE A 67 -22.87 -12.15 -1.49
CA ILE A 67 -22.61 -13.09 -0.38
C ILE A 67 -21.53 -12.53 0.56
N HIS A 68 -21.43 -13.08 1.78
CA HIS A 68 -20.24 -12.87 2.60
C HIS A 68 -19.09 -13.71 2.02
N ASP A 69 -17.95 -13.07 1.74
CA ASP A 69 -16.74 -13.75 1.25
C ASP A 69 -15.98 -14.34 2.46
N PRO A 70 -15.67 -15.65 2.51
CA PRO A 70 -14.91 -16.25 3.61
C PRO A 70 -13.54 -15.60 3.85
N ARG A 71 -12.97 -14.93 2.84
CA ARG A 71 -11.71 -14.17 2.97
C ARG A 71 -11.86 -12.93 3.88
N ASP A 72 -13.08 -12.43 4.06
CA ASP A 72 -13.40 -11.23 4.85
C ASP A 72 -13.72 -11.53 6.31
N GLU A 73 -13.99 -12.79 6.70
CA GLU A 73 -14.42 -13.19 8.07
C GLU A 73 -13.52 -12.63 9.20
N ARG A 74 -12.21 -12.56 8.96
CA ARG A 74 -11.21 -12.04 9.91
C ARG A 74 -10.79 -10.59 9.59
N THR A 75 -11.70 -9.80 9.02
CA THR A 75 -11.50 -8.39 8.68
C THR A 75 -12.65 -7.53 9.20
N LEU A 76 -12.43 -6.22 9.28
CA LEU A 76 -13.47 -5.24 9.64
C LEU A 76 -14.61 -5.16 8.59
N ASP A 77 -14.41 -5.70 7.39
CA ASP A 77 -15.39 -5.72 6.29
C ASP A 77 -16.30 -6.95 6.31
N SER A 78 -16.14 -7.89 7.26
CA SER A 78 -16.88 -9.17 7.35
C SER A 78 -18.42 -9.07 7.26
N TRP A 79 -18.97 -7.92 7.63
CA TRP A 79 -20.40 -7.61 7.61
C TRP A 79 -20.95 -7.25 6.21
N ILE A 80 -20.07 -7.05 5.22
CA ILE A 80 -20.45 -6.61 3.87
C ILE A 80 -20.63 -7.83 2.97
N LYS A 81 -21.73 -7.83 2.22
CA LYS A 81 -21.97 -8.81 1.15
C LYS A 81 -21.48 -8.24 -0.18
N ARG A 82 -20.69 -9.02 -0.92
CA ARG A 82 -20.09 -8.67 -2.22
C ARG A 82 -20.50 -9.67 -3.29
N ASN A 83 -20.58 -9.27 -4.56
CA ASN A 83 -20.90 -10.21 -5.65
C ASN A 83 -19.73 -11.21 -5.83
N PRO A 84 -20.00 -12.53 -5.89
CA PRO A 84 -18.96 -13.55 -5.88
C PRO A 84 -18.09 -13.59 -7.15
N ASN A 85 -18.56 -13.03 -8.27
CA ASN A 85 -17.83 -13.02 -9.54
C ASN A 85 -16.78 -11.91 -9.63
N LEU A 86 -16.73 -10.98 -8.68
CA LEU A 86 -15.73 -9.90 -8.66
C LEU A 86 -14.32 -10.47 -8.52
N ILE A 87 -13.43 -10.11 -9.44
CA ILE A 87 -12.03 -10.53 -9.43
C ILE A 87 -11.29 -9.72 -8.38
N ARG A 88 -11.10 -10.33 -7.21
CA ARG A 88 -10.37 -9.76 -6.07
C ARG A 88 -8.88 -9.62 -6.39
N LEU A 89 -8.37 -8.40 -6.36
CA LEU A 89 -6.99 -8.04 -6.70
C LEU A 89 -6.03 -8.04 -5.49
N THR A 90 -6.57 -8.20 -4.29
CA THR A 90 -5.85 -8.29 -3.02
C THR A 90 -6.15 -9.62 -2.32
N GLY A 91 -5.26 -10.05 -1.42
CA GLY A 91 -5.48 -11.26 -0.61
C GLY A 91 -6.68 -11.10 0.32
N LYS A 92 -6.46 -10.55 1.53
CA LYS A 92 -7.53 -10.32 2.52
C LYS A 92 -7.91 -8.85 2.71
N HIS A 93 -6.96 -7.92 2.79
CA HIS A 93 -7.30 -6.51 3.06
C HIS A 93 -6.22 -5.57 2.50
N PRO A 94 -6.57 -4.34 2.06
CA PRO A 94 -7.91 -3.78 1.87
C PRO A 94 -8.63 -4.37 0.64
N PHE A 95 -9.97 -4.36 0.64
CA PHE A 95 -10.77 -4.93 -0.45
C PHE A 95 -10.62 -4.10 -1.74
N ASN A 96 -10.13 -4.74 -2.80
CA ASN A 96 -10.01 -4.15 -4.13
C ASN A 96 -10.35 -5.22 -5.17
N CYS A 97 -11.23 -4.91 -6.12
CA CYS A 97 -11.69 -5.85 -7.13
C CYS A 97 -12.16 -5.16 -8.42
N GLU A 98 -12.07 -5.88 -9.53
CA GLU A 98 -12.73 -5.51 -10.80
C GLU A 98 -13.72 -6.59 -11.26
N PRO A 99 -14.77 -6.22 -12.00
CA PRO A 99 -15.63 -7.19 -12.68
C PRO A 99 -14.86 -7.94 -13.77
N PRO A 100 -15.18 -9.23 -14.02
CA PRO A 100 -14.72 -9.93 -15.21
C PRO A 100 -15.16 -9.17 -16.47
N LEU A 101 -14.22 -8.88 -17.37
CA LEU A 101 -14.46 -8.00 -18.53
C LEU A 101 -15.67 -8.44 -19.37
N ALA A 102 -15.85 -9.75 -19.59
CA ALA A 102 -17.01 -10.28 -20.31
C ALA A 102 -18.34 -10.04 -19.57
N ARG A 103 -18.38 -10.20 -18.23
CA ARG A 103 -19.59 -9.90 -17.43
C ARG A 103 -19.85 -8.40 -17.37
N LEU A 104 -18.82 -7.55 -17.29
CA LEU A 104 -18.97 -6.09 -17.37
C LEU A 104 -19.66 -5.67 -18.67
N MET A 105 -19.18 -6.18 -19.81
CA MET A 105 -19.73 -5.85 -21.13
C MET A 105 -21.10 -6.46 -21.41
N GLN A 106 -21.45 -7.58 -20.75
CA GLN A 106 -22.78 -8.20 -20.88
C GLN A 106 -23.92 -7.28 -20.41
N TYR A 107 -23.70 -6.46 -19.38
CA TYR A 107 -24.70 -5.48 -18.92
C TYR A 107 -24.71 -4.18 -19.73
N GLY A 108 -23.77 -4.00 -20.67
CA GLY A 108 -23.71 -2.84 -21.54
C GLY A 108 -23.48 -1.53 -20.79
N PHE A 109 -24.30 -0.52 -21.08
CA PHE A 109 -23.99 0.88 -20.75
C PHE A 109 -23.97 1.20 -19.26
N ILE A 110 -24.88 0.61 -18.47
CA ILE A 110 -24.93 0.79 -17.01
C ILE A 110 -24.46 -0.49 -16.32
N THR A 111 -23.41 -0.38 -15.52
CA THR A 111 -22.92 -1.46 -14.67
C THR A 111 -23.84 -1.59 -13.44
N PRO A 112 -24.35 -2.80 -13.12
CA PRO A 112 -25.05 -3.06 -11.86
C PRO A 112 -24.20 -2.68 -10.65
N ALA A 113 -24.79 -2.08 -9.62
CA ALA A 113 -24.06 -1.63 -8.44
C ALA A 113 -23.25 -2.75 -7.73
N PRO A 114 -23.74 -4.01 -7.61
CA PRO A 114 -22.95 -5.12 -7.05
C PRO A 114 -21.77 -5.57 -7.91
N LEU A 115 -21.72 -5.20 -9.20
CA LEU A 115 -20.65 -5.53 -10.14
C LEU A 115 -19.70 -4.35 -10.40
N HIS A 116 -20.05 -3.14 -9.96
CA HIS A 116 -19.23 -1.94 -10.10
C HIS A 116 -17.90 -2.11 -9.34
N TYR A 117 -16.77 -1.81 -9.99
CA TYR A 117 -15.43 -2.07 -9.43
C TYR A 117 -15.22 -1.40 -8.06
N VAL A 118 -14.57 -2.08 -7.11
CA VAL A 118 -14.35 -1.55 -5.76
C VAL A 118 -12.88 -1.26 -5.56
N ARG A 119 -12.57 -0.02 -5.15
CA ARG A 119 -11.26 0.38 -4.65
C ARG A 119 -11.41 0.93 -3.23
N ASN A 120 -10.92 0.21 -2.23
CA ASN A 120 -10.80 0.69 -0.85
C ASN A 120 -9.32 0.80 -0.45
N HIS A 121 -8.94 1.91 0.20
CA HIS A 121 -7.60 2.07 0.77
C HIS A 121 -7.45 1.41 2.14
N GLY A 122 -8.55 1.14 2.83
CA GLY A 122 -8.64 0.48 4.15
C GLY A 122 -10.00 -0.20 4.34
N SER A 123 -10.45 -0.24 5.58
CA SER A 123 -11.75 -0.82 5.95
C SER A 123 -12.92 0.12 5.67
N VAL A 124 -14.08 -0.47 5.38
CA VAL A 124 -15.31 0.27 5.08
C VAL A 124 -15.97 0.75 6.39
N PRO A 125 -16.16 2.07 6.58
CA PRO A 125 -16.88 2.60 7.74
C PRO A 125 -18.30 2.04 7.83
N ARG A 126 -18.70 1.64 9.05
CA ARG A 126 -20.11 1.37 9.37
C ARG A 126 -20.83 2.70 9.56
N ALA A 127 -21.57 3.12 8.54
CA ALA A 127 -22.41 4.30 8.59
C ALA A 127 -23.88 3.95 8.85
N ASP A 128 -24.61 4.90 9.44
CA ASP A 128 -26.06 4.90 9.58
C ASP A 128 -26.61 6.22 8.99
N TRP A 129 -27.74 6.17 8.29
CA TRP A 129 -28.31 7.32 7.60
C TRP A 129 -28.73 8.42 8.58
N SER A 130 -29.42 8.04 9.67
CA SER A 130 -30.06 8.99 10.59
C SER A 130 -29.06 9.83 11.40
N SER A 131 -27.90 9.25 11.71
CA SER A 131 -26.84 9.88 12.50
C SER A 131 -25.71 10.47 11.64
N TRP A 132 -25.70 10.23 10.32
CA TRP A 132 -24.63 10.77 9.47
C TRP A 132 -24.81 12.24 9.17
N THR A 133 -23.69 12.97 9.32
CA THR A 133 -23.58 14.38 8.94
C THR A 133 -22.36 14.64 8.07
N VAL A 134 -22.50 15.58 7.13
CA VAL A 134 -21.40 16.22 6.40
C VAL A 134 -21.18 17.64 6.94
N GLU A 135 -19.94 17.97 7.30
CA GLU A 135 -19.52 19.29 7.75
C GLU A 135 -18.98 20.11 6.58
N ILE A 136 -19.45 21.35 6.42
CA ILE A 136 -18.94 22.31 5.44
C ILE A 136 -18.35 23.50 6.20
N THR A 137 -17.06 23.75 6.04
CA THR A 137 -16.28 24.66 6.89
C THR A 137 -15.10 25.31 6.15
N GLY A 138 -14.24 26.04 6.87
CA GLY A 138 -13.14 26.82 6.32
C GLY A 138 -13.59 28.20 5.82
N LEU A 139 -13.14 28.60 4.63
CA LEU A 139 -13.40 29.91 4.03
C LEU A 139 -14.83 30.01 3.42
N VAL A 140 -15.82 29.88 4.29
CA VAL A 140 -17.26 30.04 4.04
C VAL A 140 -17.88 30.98 5.08
N LYS A 141 -18.84 31.81 4.67
CA LYS A 141 -19.51 32.78 5.59
C LYS A 141 -20.39 32.11 6.63
N ARG A 142 -20.91 30.91 6.34
CA ARG A 142 -21.83 30.14 7.19
C ARG A 142 -21.39 28.68 7.22
N PRO A 143 -20.43 28.31 8.08
CA PRO A 143 -20.10 26.90 8.34
C PRO A 143 -21.34 26.16 8.85
N VAL A 144 -21.51 24.91 8.45
CA VAL A 144 -22.71 24.12 8.78
C VAL A 144 -22.39 22.63 8.83
N ARG A 145 -23.16 21.88 9.63
CA ARG A 145 -23.16 20.42 9.66
C ARG A 145 -24.55 19.97 9.20
N LEU A 146 -24.63 19.40 8.00
CA LEU A 146 -25.90 18.95 7.39
C LEU A 146 -26.10 17.45 7.67
N THR A 147 -27.30 17.05 8.07
CA THR A 147 -27.70 15.63 8.11
C THR A 147 -28.00 15.11 6.70
N MET A 148 -28.14 13.79 6.55
CA MET A 148 -28.58 13.20 5.28
C MET A 148 -29.96 13.70 4.83
N ASP A 149 -30.92 13.82 5.75
CA ASP A 149 -32.25 14.32 5.43
C ASP A 149 -32.22 15.78 4.95
N GLN A 150 -31.35 16.62 5.54
CA GLN A 150 -31.15 17.99 5.05
C GLN A 150 -30.51 18.02 3.66
N LEU A 151 -29.53 17.15 3.39
CA LEU A 151 -28.92 17.04 2.06
C LEU A 151 -29.94 16.59 0.99
N VAL A 152 -30.90 15.73 1.34
CA VAL A 152 -31.93 15.24 0.40
C VAL A 152 -33.10 16.21 0.23
N HIS A 153 -33.50 16.94 1.28
CA HIS A 153 -34.73 17.76 1.27
C HIS A 153 -34.51 19.27 1.16
N GLU A 154 -33.35 19.83 1.54
CA GLU A 154 -33.08 21.29 1.43
C GLU A 154 -32.50 21.71 0.06
N PHE A 155 -32.20 20.76 -0.84
CA PHE A 155 -31.50 21.00 -2.10
C PHE A 155 -32.17 20.30 -3.28
N THR A 156 -32.13 20.93 -4.46
CA THR A 156 -32.60 20.31 -5.70
C THR A 156 -31.69 19.13 -6.08
N PRO A 157 -32.21 17.91 -6.23
CA PRO A 157 -31.42 16.77 -6.67
C PRO A 157 -31.06 16.89 -8.16
N ILE A 158 -29.97 16.26 -8.55
CA ILE A 158 -29.67 15.90 -9.93
C ILE A 158 -29.43 14.40 -10.03
N GLU A 159 -29.74 13.83 -11.18
CA GLU A 159 -29.52 12.41 -11.49
C GLU A 159 -28.86 12.35 -12.87
N ILE A 160 -27.62 11.83 -12.97
CA ILE A 160 -26.89 11.71 -14.24
C ILE A 160 -26.04 10.43 -14.31
N PRO A 161 -25.86 9.83 -15.49
CA PRO A 161 -24.90 8.75 -15.69
C PRO A 161 -23.46 9.30 -15.64
N VAL A 162 -22.57 8.58 -14.95
CA VAL A 162 -21.13 8.92 -14.89
C VAL A 162 -20.31 7.65 -14.93
N THR A 163 -19.29 7.61 -15.79
CA THR A 163 -18.27 6.56 -15.78
C THR A 163 -17.19 6.89 -14.75
N LEU A 164 -17.00 6.00 -13.79
CA LEU A 164 -15.89 6.05 -12.84
C LEU A 164 -14.76 5.19 -13.38
N VAL A 165 -13.53 5.71 -13.29
CA VAL A 165 -12.32 5.00 -13.71
C VAL A 165 -11.25 5.12 -12.62
N CYS A 166 -10.65 3.99 -12.25
CA CYS A 166 -9.48 3.97 -11.37
C CYS A 166 -8.27 4.54 -12.11
N ALA A 167 -7.49 5.42 -11.46
CA ALA A 167 -6.21 5.89 -12.02
C ALA A 167 -5.24 4.72 -12.34
N GLY A 168 -5.41 3.56 -11.70
CA GLY A 168 -4.66 2.34 -11.96
C GLY A 168 -5.27 1.39 -12.99
N ASN A 169 -6.29 1.79 -13.77
CA ASN A 169 -6.82 0.93 -14.84
C ASN A 169 -5.71 0.48 -15.79
N ARG A 170 -5.74 -0.78 -16.22
CA ARG A 170 -4.69 -1.42 -17.05
C ARG A 170 -3.28 -1.41 -16.43
N ARG A 171 -3.13 -1.29 -15.10
CA ARG A 171 -1.81 -1.33 -14.42
C ARG A 171 -1.03 -2.62 -14.70
N LYS A 172 -1.72 -3.77 -14.81
CA LYS A 172 -1.06 -5.07 -14.98
C LYS A 172 -0.14 -5.08 -16.20
N GLU A 173 -0.54 -4.44 -17.30
CA GLU A 173 0.30 -4.28 -18.51
C GLU A 173 1.64 -3.58 -18.20
N GLN A 174 1.63 -2.52 -17.37
CA GLN A 174 2.89 -1.88 -16.94
C GLN A 174 3.73 -2.82 -16.07
N ASN A 175 3.08 -3.58 -15.17
CA ASN A 175 3.75 -4.55 -14.29
C ASN A 175 4.36 -5.74 -15.06
N MET A 176 3.87 -6.05 -16.27
CA MET A 176 4.51 -7.05 -17.14
C MET A 176 5.82 -6.55 -17.76
N VAL A 177 6.01 -5.22 -17.88
CA VAL A 177 7.25 -4.61 -18.40
C VAL A 177 8.23 -4.28 -17.26
N ARG A 178 7.75 -3.66 -16.18
CA ARG A 178 8.53 -3.36 -14.97
C ARG A 178 7.58 -3.22 -13.78
N GLN A 179 7.85 -3.89 -12.66
CA GLN A 179 6.96 -3.87 -11.50
C GLN A 179 6.78 -2.44 -10.93
N THR A 180 5.52 -2.02 -10.78
CA THR A 180 5.11 -0.72 -10.19
C THR A 180 4.57 -0.88 -8.76
N VAL A 181 4.38 0.24 -8.07
CA VAL A 181 3.81 0.29 -6.71
C VAL A 181 2.28 0.36 -6.78
N GLY A 182 1.63 -0.78 -7.03
CA GLY A 182 0.16 -0.90 -6.99
C GLY A 182 -0.40 -2.24 -7.48
N PHE A 183 -1.68 -2.49 -7.15
CA PHE A 183 -2.38 -3.74 -7.49
C PHE A 183 -2.54 -3.96 -9.01
N ASN A 184 -2.51 -5.22 -9.42
CA ASN A 184 -2.63 -5.70 -10.79
C ASN A 184 -4.04 -5.54 -11.37
N TRP A 185 -4.50 -4.32 -11.62
CA TRP A 185 -5.74 -4.10 -12.38
C TRP A 185 -5.54 -4.54 -13.83
N GLY A 186 -6.50 -5.30 -14.36
CA GLY A 186 -6.69 -5.48 -15.79
C GLY A 186 -7.42 -4.27 -16.38
N PRO A 187 -8.15 -4.46 -17.50
CA PRO A 187 -9.00 -3.42 -18.06
C PRO A 187 -10.35 -3.23 -17.32
N GLY A 188 -10.65 -4.01 -16.27
CA GLY A 188 -11.94 -3.94 -15.57
C GLY A 188 -12.07 -2.82 -14.54
N ALA A 189 -11.06 -1.95 -14.35
CA ALA A 189 -11.07 -0.90 -13.32
C ALA A 189 -11.92 0.34 -13.68
N ILE A 190 -13.08 0.09 -14.28
CA ILE A 190 -14.01 1.04 -14.88
C ILE A 190 -15.43 0.53 -14.70
N SER A 191 -16.37 1.41 -14.39
CA SER A 191 -17.79 1.09 -14.31
C SER A 191 -18.64 2.34 -14.46
N THR A 192 -19.84 2.20 -15.02
CA THR A 192 -20.76 3.32 -15.27
C THR A 192 -22.02 3.12 -14.46
N SER A 193 -22.49 4.17 -13.80
CA SER A 193 -23.71 4.13 -13.00
C SER A 193 -24.45 5.45 -13.11
N VAL A 194 -25.77 5.41 -12.91
CA VAL A 194 -26.57 6.62 -12.74
C VAL A 194 -26.46 7.06 -11.29
N TRP A 195 -25.96 8.26 -11.04
CA TRP A 195 -25.76 8.80 -9.71
C TRP A 195 -26.79 9.87 -9.43
N ARG A 196 -27.48 9.76 -8.29
CA ARG A 196 -28.41 10.77 -7.80
C ARG A 196 -27.85 11.42 -6.53
N GLY A 197 -27.88 12.74 -6.51
CA GLY A 197 -27.17 13.57 -5.54
C GLY A 197 -27.55 15.04 -5.64
N ILE A 198 -26.78 15.90 -4.97
CA ILE A 198 -26.94 17.37 -5.03
C ILE A 198 -25.67 18.04 -5.54
N ARG A 199 -25.79 19.13 -6.29
CA ARG A 199 -24.63 19.84 -6.85
C ARG A 199 -23.77 20.47 -5.74
N LEU A 200 -22.47 20.17 -5.73
CA LEU A 200 -21.51 20.73 -4.77
C LEU A 200 -21.50 22.26 -4.80
N CYS A 201 -21.58 22.86 -5.99
CA CYS A 201 -21.55 24.30 -6.16
C CYS A 201 -22.77 24.99 -5.52
N ASP A 202 -23.91 24.32 -5.41
CA ASP A 202 -25.12 24.85 -4.76
C ASP A 202 -24.97 24.82 -3.23
N VAL A 203 -24.42 23.74 -2.67
CA VAL A 203 -24.04 23.63 -1.24
C VAL A 203 -23.04 24.73 -0.85
N LEU A 204 -21.99 24.93 -1.66
CA LEU A 204 -20.99 25.97 -1.42
C LEU A 204 -21.56 27.40 -1.55
N ARG A 205 -22.50 27.63 -2.47
CA ARG A 205 -23.26 28.90 -2.54
C ARG A 205 -24.15 29.11 -1.31
N ARG A 206 -24.87 28.09 -0.84
CA ARG A 206 -25.69 28.13 0.38
C ARG A 206 -24.87 28.50 1.62
N CYS A 207 -23.67 27.92 1.78
CA CYS A 207 -22.73 28.24 2.86
C CYS A 207 -22.04 29.61 2.68
N GLY A 208 -22.20 30.26 1.53
CA GLY A 208 -21.60 31.57 1.25
C GLY A 208 -20.08 31.49 1.13
N ILE A 209 -19.57 30.59 0.27
CA ILE A 209 -18.14 30.47 -0.05
C ILE A 209 -17.48 31.83 -0.35
N MET A 210 -16.30 32.05 0.23
CA MET A 210 -15.55 33.31 0.08
C MET A 210 -14.99 33.49 -1.35
N ALA A 211 -14.53 34.71 -1.67
CA ALA A 211 -13.96 34.99 -2.98
C ALA A 211 -12.50 34.53 -3.06
N ARG A 212 -12.00 34.35 -4.29
CA ARG A 212 -10.60 33.96 -4.53
C ARG A 212 -9.58 34.94 -3.92
N LYS A 213 -9.91 36.24 -3.93
CA LYS A 213 -9.10 37.30 -3.31
C LYS A 213 -9.02 37.20 -1.78
N ASP A 214 -9.98 36.51 -1.15
CA ASP A 214 -10.03 36.29 0.30
C ASP A 214 -9.42 34.91 0.67
N GLY A 215 -8.60 34.33 -0.22
CA GLY A 215 -7.90 33.07 0.00
C GLY A 215 -8.70 31.80 -0.31
N ALA A 216 -9.96 31.86 -0.75
CA ALA A 216 -10.70 30.66 -1.12
C ALA A 216 -10.20 30.13 -2.48
N LEU A 217 -9.29 29.16 -2.48
CA LEU A 217 -8.61 28.67 -3.68
C LEU A 217 -8.90 27.20 -3.99
N ASN A 218 -9.11 26.38 -2.96
CA ASN A 218 -9.34 24.94 -3.06
C ASN A 218 -10.55 24.51 -2.23
N VAL A 219 -11.11 23.34 -2.58
CA VAL A 219 -12.14 22.63 -1.83
C VAL A 219 -11.60 21.24 -1.53
N CYS A 220 -11.32 20.99 -0.26
CA CYS A 220 -10.79 19.74 0.27
C CYS A 220 -11.93 18.86 0.78
N PHE A 221 -11.83 17.56 0.54
CA PHE A 221 -12.81 16.54 0.95
C PHE A 221 -12.12 15.53 1.86
N GLU A 222 -12.80 15.12 2.94
CA GLU A 222 -12.30 14.14 3.92
C GLU A 222 -13.35 13.02 4.12
N GLY A 223 -12.93 11.77 3.97
CA GLY A 223 -13.74 10.58 4.25
C GLY A 223 -13.83 10.24 5.75
N ALA A 224 -14.54 9.16 6.07
CA ALA A 224 -14.64 8.61 7.43
C ALA A 224 -13.69 7.43 7.69
N ASP A 225 -12.97 6.97 6.67
CA ASP A 225 -12.15 5.76 6.71
C ASP A 225 -10.86 5.96 7.50
N GLU A 226 -10.50 4.98 8.32
CA GLU A 226 -9.28 5.00 9.13
C GLU A 226 -8.18 4.22 8.40
N LEU A 227 -7.14 4.92 7.94
CA LEU A 227 -6.09 4.35 7.09
C LEU A 227 -4.73 4.37 7.77
N SER A 228 -3.94 3.33 7.55
CA SER A 228 -2.58 3.20 8.11
C SER A 228 -1.55 4.14 7.48
N GLY A 229 -1.85 4.76 6.34
CA GLY A 229 -0.98 5.74 5.69
C GLY A 229 -0.93 7.07 6.43
N GLY A 230 0.22 7.73 6.42
CA GLY A 230 0.38 9.09 6.95
C GLY A 230 0.29 9.25 8.48
N GLY A 231 0.14 8.16 9.24
CA GLY A 231 0.04 8.21 10.71
C GLY A 231 -1.35 7.92 11.30
N GLY A 232 -2.26 7.32 10.53
CA GLY A 232 -3.65 7.09 10.95
C GLY A 232 -4.65 8.05 10.29
N CYS A 233 -4.31 8.62 9.13
CA CYS A 233 -5.09 9.68 8.50
C CYS A 233 -6.30 9.14 7.73
N ARG A 234 -7.36 9.95 7.65
CA ARG A 234 -8.50 9.72 6.77
C ARG A 234 -8.14 9.90 5.30
N TYR A 235 -8.89 9.26 4.40
CA TYR A 235 -8.74 9.55 2.98
C TYR A 235 -9.13 11.00 2.69
N GLY A 236 -8.24 11.73 2.05
CA GLY A 236 -8.44 13.15 1.76
C GLY A 236 -7.82 13.56 0.44
N THR A 237 -8.47 14.54 -0.20
CA THR A 237 -8.03 15.09 -1.48
C THR A 237 -8.71 16.44 -1.73
N SER A 238 -8.24 17.22 -2.71
CA SER A 238 -8.89 18.49 -3.07
C SER A 238 -9.08 18.66 -4.57
N VAL A 239 -9.97 19.58 -4.92
CA VAL A 239 -10.08 20.18 -6.25
C VAL A 239 -10.02 21.71 -6.14
N ARG A 240 -9.60 22.39 -7.21
CA ARG A 240 -9.59 23.86 -7.24
C ARG A 240 -11.00 24.42 -7.10
N ARG A 241 -11.16 25.55 -6.38
CA ARG A 241 -12.46 26.24 -6.20
C ARG A 241 -13.15 26.53 -7.53
N GLN A 242 -12.41 26.87 -8.59
CA GLN A 242 -13.00 27.11 -9.90
C GLN A 242 -13.72 25.86 -10.44
N VAL A 243 -13.10 24.69 -10.30
CA VAL A 243 -13.70 23.40 -10.70
C VAL A 243 -14.91 23.05 -9.82
N ALA A 244 -14.79 23.22 -8.50
CA ALA A 244 -15.89 22.95 -7.56
C ALA A 244 -17.13 23.87 -7.71
N MET A 245 -16.95 25.06 -8.28
CA MET A 245 -17.99 26.07 -8.44
C MET A 245 -18.57 26.14 -9.87
N ASP A 246 -17.93 25.47 -10.83
CA ASP A 246 -18.34 25.44 -12.23
C ASP A 246 -19.54 24.50 -12.41
N PRO A 247 -20.74 25.01 -12.80
CA PRO A 247 -21.91 24.15 -13.01
C PRO A 247 -21.73 23.18 -14.18
N ALA A 248 -20.85 23.48 -15.14
CA ALA A 248 -20.53 22.62 -16.28
C ALA A 248 -19.62 21.43 -15.93
N ARG A 249 -19.29 21.24 -14.65
CA ARG A 249 -18.57 20.06 -14.14
C ARG A 249 -19.47 19.03 -13.47
N ASP A 250 -20.75 19.34 -13.25
CA ASP A 250 -21.75 18.45 -12.64
C ASP A 250 -21.28 17.73 -11.35
N ILE A 251 -20.37 18.35 -10.59
CA ILE A 251 -19.82 17.76 -9.35
C ILE A 251 -20.94 17.69 -8.31
N MET A 252 -21.14 16.49 -7.75
CA MET A 252 -22.23 16.23 -6.82
C MET A 252 -21.79 15.53 -5.53
N LEU A 253 -22.61 15.71 -4.50
CA LEU A 253 -22.67 14.85 -3.33
C LEU A 253 -23.74 13.79 -3.61
N ALA A 254 -23.32 12.60 -4.04
CA ALA A 254 -24.20 11.49 -4.41
C ALA A 254 -24.58 10.67 -3.18
N TYR A 255 -25.85 10.29 -3.07
CA TYR A 255 -26.40 9.43 -2.01
C TYR A 255 -27.17 8.21 -2.57
N MET A 256 -27.34 8.13 -3.90
CA MET A 256 -27.95 7.00 -4.60
C MET A 256 -27.16 6.62 -5.87
N GLN A 257 -27.21 5.33 -6.21
CA GLN A 257 -26.56 4.71 -7.37
C GLN A 257 -27.55 3.74 -8.04
N ASN A 258 -27.83 3.93 -9.33
CA ASN A 258 -28.80 3.16 -10.13
C ASN A 258 -30.20 3.05 -9.47
N GLY A 259 -30.70 4.15 -8.90
CA GLY A 259 -32.02 4.21 -8.25
C GLY A 259 -32.09 3.66 -6.82
N GLU A 260 -31.02 3.06 -6.29
CA GLU A 260 -30.91 2.56 -4.92
C GLU A 260 -29.99 3.43 -4.07
N VAL A 261 -30.09 3.35 -2.74
CA VAL A 261 -29.10 3.99 -1.84
C VAL A 261 -27.71 3.39 -2.07
N LEU A 262 -26.65 4.19 -1.82
CA LEU A 262 -25.27 3.71 -1.98
C LEU A 262 -25.02 2.41 -1.21
N SER A 263 -24.23 1.50 -1.79
CA SER A 263 -23.70 0.35 -1.03
C SER A 263 -22.58 0.81 -0.07
N PRO A 264 -22.26 0.03 0.98
CA PRO A 264 -21.14 0.31 1.87
C PRO A 264 -19.81 0.51 1.12
N ASP A 265 -19.46 -0.41 0.21
CA ASP A 265 -18.24 -0.32 -0.60
C ASP A 265 -18.21 0.91 -1.53
N HIS A 266 -19.37 1.42 -1.96
CA HIS A 266 -19.47 2.58 -2.86
C HIS A 266 -19.66 3.92 -2.13
N GLY A 267 -19.67 3.94 -0.80
CA GLY A 267 -19.56 5.17 -0.01
C GLY A 267 -20.80 5.57 0.79
N PHE A 268 -21.69 4.62 1.14
CA PHE A 268 -22.86 4.88 1.98
C PHE A 268 -22.52 5.73 3.24
N PRO A 269 -23.28 6.80 3.55
CA PRO A 269 -24.53 7.23 2.91
C PRO A 269 -24.32 8.32 1.84
N VAL A 270 -23.11 8.89 1.74
CA VAL A 270 -22.81 9.98 0.81
C VAL A 270 -21.35 9.99 0.36
N ARG A 271 -21.14 10.26 -0.93
CA ARG A 271 -19.81 10.42 -1.56
C ARG A 271 -19.75 11.65 -2.46
N VAL A 272 -18.54 12.09 -2.78
CA VAL A 272 -18.31 13.02 -3.91
C VAL A 272 -18.28 12.22 -5.22
N ILE A 273 -18.89 12.75 -6.28
CA ILE A 273 -18.70 12.34 -7.68
C ILE A 273 -18.16 13.55 -8.46
N VAL A 274 -17.09 13.34 -9.22
CA VAL A 274 -16.39 14.38 -10.01
C VAL A 274 -16.31 13.91 -11.47
N PRO A 275 -17.32 14.19 -12.31
CA PRO A 275 -17.38 13.68 -13.68
C PRO A 275 -16.12 13.99 -14.51
N GLY A 276 -15.67 13.00 -15.28
CA GLY A 276 -14.46 13.09 -16.13
C GLY A 276 -13.11 13.15 -15.37
N PHE A 277 -13.10 13.03 -14.05
CA PHE A 277 -11.88 12.90 -13.23
C PHE A 277 -11.61 11.43 -12.84
N ILE A 278 -10.39 11.13 -12.40
CA ILE A 278 -10.08 9.83 -11.79
C ILE A 278 -10.91 9.60 -10.51
N GLY A 279 -11.27 8.34 -10.25
CA GLY A 279 -11.97 7.94 -9.03
C GLY A 279 -11.26 8.31 -7.72
N GLY A 280 -9.94 8.52 -7.75
CA GLY A 280 -9.15 9.04 -6.62
C GLY A 280 -9.44 10.49 -6.22
N ARG A 281 -10.32 11.22 -6.92
CA ARG A 281 -10.86 12.51 -6.48
C ARG A 281 -12.31 12.42 -5.94
N MET A 282 -12.92 11.23 -6.01
CA MET A 282 -14.33 10.99 -5.70
C MET A 282 -14.50 10.34 -4.31
N VAL A 283 -14.16 11.12 -3.27
CA VAL A 283 -14.10 10.68 -1.85
C VAL A 283 -15.40 10.00 -1.41
N LYS A 284 -15.28 8.79 -0.87
CA LYS A 284 -16.38 7.99 -0.30
C LYS A 284 -16.53 8.25 1.20
N TRP A 285 -17.69 7.92 1.75
CA TRP A 285 -17.98 8.08 3.18
C TRP A 285 -17.68 9.51 3.66
N LEU A 286 -18.17 10.50 2.90
CA LEU A 286 -17.79 11.90 3.06
C LEU A 286 -18.20 12.43 4.45
N LYS A 287 -17.25 13.00 5.20
CA LYS A 287 -17.48 13.65 6.49
C LYS A 287 -17.30 15.15 6.46
N ARG A 288 -16.32 15.67 5.69
CA ARG A 288 -15.96 17.09 5.72
C ARG A 288 -15.67 17.63 4.33
N ILE A 289 -16.10 18.88 4.12
CA ILE A 289 -15.80 19.73 2.96
C ILE A 289 -15.19 21.01 3.52
N VAL A 290 -13.93 21.28 3.21
CA VAL A 290 -13.18 22.44 3.73
C VAL A 290 -12.79 23.35 2.58
N VAL A 291 -13.25 24.60 2.58
CA VAL A 291 -12.75 25.60 1.62
C VAL A 291 -11.46 26.19 2.18
N ALA A 292 -10.37 26.09 1.41
CA ALA A 292 -9.01 26.34 1.91
C ALA A 292 -8.18 27.18 0.93
N PRO A 293 -7.10 27.84 1.40
CA PRO A 293 -6.11 28.49 0.54
C PRO A 293 -5.15 27.48 -0.11
N GLN A 294 -4.85 26.37 0.55
CA GLN A 294 -3.96 25.34 0.04
C GLN A 294 -4.74 24.10 -0.41
N GLU A 295 -4.07 23.24 -1.18
CA GLU A 295 -4.56 21.89 -1.51
C GLU A 295 -4.64 21.01 -0.25
N SER A 296 -5.30 19.85 -0.37
CA SER A 296 -5.42 18.88 0.73
C SER A 296 -4.05 18.43 1.24
N ASP A 297 -3.84 18.51 2.55
CA ASP A 297 -2.63 18.03 3.26
C ASP A 297 -2.55 16.50 3.39
N SER A 298 -3.67 15.78 3.22
CA SER A 298 -3.73 14.32 3.30
C SER A 298 -2.63 13.62 2.48
N TYR A 299 -2.02 12.60 3.11
CA TYR A 299 -1.02 11.72 2.51
C TYR A 299 -1.40 11.24 1.10
N TYR A 300 -2.68 10.89 0.88
CA TYR A 300 -3.17 10.35 -0.39
C TYR A 300 -3.37 11.40 -1.50
N HIS A 301 -3.25 12.69 -1.19
CA HIS A 301 -3.20 13.77 -2.17
C HIS A 301 -1.79 13.97 -2.76
N TYR A 302 -0.73 13.68 -1.98
CA TYR A 302 0.66 13.80 -2.40
C TYR A 302 1.28 12.47 -2.84
N LYS A 303 1.24 11.45 -1.98
CA LYS A 303 1.95 10.17 -2.15
C LYS A 303 1.17 9.13 -2.98
N ASP A 304 0.04 9.50 -3.56
CA ASP A 304 -0.81 8.66 -4.42
C ASP A 304 -1.41 9.49 -5.58
N ASN A 305 -1.92 8.83 -6.62
CA ASN A 305 -2.62 9.47 -7.75
C ASN A 305 -1.80 10.54 -8.50
N ARG A 306 -0.55 10.21 -8.86
CA ARG A 306 0.36 11.01 -9.71
C ARG A 306 1.00 10.17 -10.81
N VAL A 307 1.23 10.78 -11.99
CA VAL A 307 2.05 10.20 -13.07
C VAL A 307 3.40 10.92 -13.08
N LEU A 308 4.42 10.30 -12.48
CA LEU A 308 5.79 10.81 -12.53
C LEU A 308 6.47 10.38 -13.85
N PRO A 309 7.51 11.10 -14.32
CA PRO A 309 8.29 10.68 -15.49
C PRO A 309 8.86 9.28 -15.35
N SER A 310 9.02 8.56 -16.47
CA SER A 310 9.35 7.13 -16.50
C SER A 310 10.70 6.73 -15.90
N HIS A 311 11.65 7.66 -15.79
CA HIS A 311 12.93 7.46 -15.14
C HIS A 311 12.88 7.60 -13.60
N ILE A 312 11.77 8.13 -13.05
CA ILE A 312 11.59 8.32 -11.61
C ILE A 312 10.97 7.07 -10.99
N ASP A 313 11.72 6.42 -10.10
CA ASP A 313 11.24 5.33 -9.25
C ASP A 313 10.82 5.82 -7.85
N ALA A 314 10.58 4.88 -6.92
CA ALA A 314 10.05 5.20 -5.60
C ALA A 314 11.11 5.84 -4.67
N GLU A 315 12.38 5.52 -4.85
CA GLU A 315 13.48 6.04 -4.04
C GLU A 315 13.77 7.48 -4.46
N LEU A 316 13.99 7.69 -5.76
CA LEU A 316 14.22 9.02 -6.33
C LEU A 316 13.03 9.96 -6.12
N ALA A 317 11.79 9.45 -6.23
CA ALA A 317 10.60 10.24 -5.96
C ALA A 317 10.50 10.72 -4.51
N ASN A 318 11.05 9.96 -3.55
CA ASN A 318 11.11 10.35 -2.14
C ASN A 318 12.29 11.30 -1.86
N ALA A 319 13.49 10.98 -2.36
CA ALA A 319 14.70 11.78 -2.17
C ALA A 319 14.57 13.21 -2.71
N GLU A 320 14.03 13.36 -3.93
CA GLU A 320 13.87 14.66 -4.61
C GLU A 320 12.45 15.23 -4.52
N ALA A 321 11.64 14.77 -3.56
CA ALA A 321 10.32 15.30 -3.26
C ALA A 321 9.32 15.37 -4.44
N TRP A 322 9.47 14.52 -5.47
CA TRP A 322 8.60 14.51 -6.67
C TRP A 322 7.11 14.40 -6.37
N TRP A 323 6.75 13.74 -5.27
CA TRP A 323 5.37 13.63 -4.77
C TRP A 323 4.71 14.97 -4.40
N TYR A 324 5.47 16.06 -4.31
CA TYR A 324 4.96 17.40 -4.00
C TYR A 324 4.94 18.34 -5.22
N LYS A 325 5.52 17.92 -6.35
CA LYS A 325 5.52 18.67 -7.62
C LYS A 325 4.12 18.62 -8.27
N PRO A 326 3.37 19.74 -8.35
CA PRO A 326 1.93 19.72 -8.66
C PRO A 326 1.59 19.39 -10.12
N GLU A 327 2.57 19.47 -11.03
CA GLU A 327 2.43 19.22 -12.46
C GLU A 327 2.04 17.76 -12.75
N TYR A 328 2.39 16.85 -11.84
CA TYR A 328 2.14 15.40 -11.97
C TYR A 328 0.84 14.94 -11.31
N ILE A 329 0.03 15.85 -10.74
CA ILE A 329 -1.27 15.53 -10.12
C ILE A 329 -2.25 15.08 -11.19
N ILE A 330 -2.76 13.85 -11.05
CA ILE A 330 -3.85 13.38 -11.92
C ILE A 330 -5.16 14.01 -11.46
N ASN A 331 -5.87 14.65 -12.38
CA ASN A 331 -7.21 15.20 -12.17
C ASN A 331 -8.17 14.58 -13.19
N GLU A 332 -8.20 15.13 -14.40
CA GLU A 332 -8.96 14.58 -15.53
C GLU A 332 -8.33 13.27 -16.04
N LEU A 333 -9.17 12.38 -16.56
CA LEU A 333 -8.74 11.18 -17.27
C LEU A 333 -8.12 11.51 -18.64
N ASN A 334 -7.21 10.65 -19.11
CA ASN A 334 -6.74 10.64 -20.49
C ASN A 334 -7.69 9.82 -21.37
N VAL A 335 -7.58 9.98 -22.70
CA VAL A 335 -8.31 9.15 -23.66
C VAL A 335 -7.78 7.71 -23.62
N ASN A 336 -8.69 6.72 -23.63
CA ASN A 336 -8.36 5.31 -23.54
C ASN A 336 -9.39 4.45 -24.30
N SER A 337 -8.99 3.25 -24.73
CA SER A 337 -9.87 2.25 -25.35
C SER A 337 -9.32 0.84 -25.14
N VAL A 338 -10.22 -0.15 -25.15
CA VAL A 338 -9.94 -1.56 -24.86
C VAL A 338 -10.78 -2.45 -25.77
N ILE A 339 -10.16 -3.49 -26.34
CA ILE A 339 -10.86 -4.57 -27.07
C ILE A 339 -11.43 -5.54 -26.04
N THR A 340 -12.73 -5.82 -26.11
CA THR A 340 -13.43 -6.71 -25.16
C THR A 340 -14.03 -7.94 -25.82
N THR A 341 -14.34 -7.85 -27.12
CA THR A 341 -14.69 -8.97 -27.99
C THR A 341 -13.75 -8.92 -29.20
N PRO A 342 -12.97 -9.95 -29.49
CA PRO A 342 -12.96 -11.26 -28.82
C PRO A 342 -12.36 -11.18 -27.40
N GLY A 343 -12.81 -12.08 -26.52
CA GLY A 343 -12.29 -12.23 -25.16
C GLY A 343 -10.94 -12.95 -25.12
N HIS A 344 -10.26 -12.91 -23.97
CA HIS A 344 -9.05 -13.70 -23.78
C HIS A 344 -9.35 -15.20 -23.89
N ASP A 345 -8.50 -15.92 -24.63
CA ASP A 345 -8.58 -17.35 -24.88
C ASP A 345 -9.85 -17.82 -25.61
N GLN A 346 -10.67 -16.88 -26.08
CA GLN A 346 -11.71 -17.17 -27.06
C GLN A 346 -11.07 -17.73 -28.34
N ILE A 347 -11.71 -18.76 -28.90
CA ILE A 347 -11.34 -19.34 -30.19
C ILE A 347 -12.45 -19.05 -31.20
N LEU A 348 -12.12 -18.41 -32.31
CA LEU A 348 -12.98 -18.34 -33.50
C LEU A 348 -12.66 -19.54 -34.41
N PRO A 349 -13.54 -20.55 -34.53
CA PRO A 349 -13.29 -21.66 -35.45
C PRO A 349 -13.32 -21.17 -36.90
N ILE A 350 -12.48 -21.75 -37.75
CA ILE A 350 -12.38 -21.48 -39.18
C ILE A 350 -13.04 -22.64 -39.91
N ASN A 351 -14.28 -22.45 -40.33
CA ASN A 351 -15.04 -23.44 -41.09
C ASN A 351 -15.93 -22.75 -42.12
N SER A 352 -16.59 -23.53 -42.98
CA SER A 352 -17.43 -23.02 -44.06
C SER A 352 -18.61 -22.15 -43.61
N VAL A 353 -18.98 -22.16 -42.32
CA VAL A 353 -20.05 -21.31 -41.78
C VAL A 353 -19.48 -20.00 -41.25
N THR A 354 -18.37 -20.04 -40.50
CA THR A 354 -17.77 -18.83 -39.92
C THR A 354 -17.08 -17.95 -40.95
N THR A 355 -16.52 -18.51 -42.03
CA THR A 355 -15.89 -17.72 -43.10
C THR A 355 -16.88 -17.08 -44.09
N GLN A 356 -18.19 -17.29 -43.92
CA GLN A 356 -19.24 -16.66 -44.73
C GLN A 356 -19.77 -15.34 -44.15
N LYS A 357 -19.31 -14.95 -42.96
CA LYS A 357 -19.76 -13.73 -42.27
C LYS A 357 -18.58 -13.01 -41.61
N PRO A 358 -18.57 -11.67 -41.57
CA PRO A 358 -17.55 -10.96 -40.82
C PRO A 358 -17.69 -11.23 -39.31
N PHE A 359 -16.55 -11.18 -38.61
CA PHE A 359 -16.50 -11.21 -37.16
C PHE A 359 -16.57 -9.79 -36.59
N THR A 360 -17.49 -9.54 -35.66
CA THR A 360 -17.63 -8.22 -35.03
C THR A 360 -16.68 -8.08 -33.83
N ILE A 361 -15.62 -7.29 -34.00
CA ILE A 361 -14.75 -6.84 -32.91
C ILE A 361 -15.47 -5.72 -32.15
N LYS A 362 -15.44 -5.75 -30.80
CA LYS A 362 -16.14 -4.78 -29.95
C LYS A 362 -15.31 -4.33 -28.75
N GLY A 363 -15.60 -3.14 -28.25
CA GLY A 363 -15.00 -2.65 -27.02
C GLY A 363 -15.62 -1.36 -26.49
N TYR A 364 -14.94 -0.77 -25.52
CA TYR A 364 -15.28 0.54 -24.97
C TYR A 364 -14.17 1.56 -25.23
N ALA A 365 -14.50 2.84 -25.17
CA ALA A 365 -13.57 3.95 -25.10
C ALA A 365 -14.09 5.05 -24.15
N TYR A 366 -13.20 5.89 -23.62
CA TYR A 366 -13.55 7.04 -22.76
C TYR A 366 -12.49 8.15 -22.88
N SER A 367 -12.84 9.38 -22.45
CA SER A 367 -11.89 10.45 -22.15
C SER A 367 -12.34 11.25 -20.91
N GLY A 368 -11.44 12.00 -20.30
CA GLY A 368 -11.73 12.86 -19.15
C GLY A 368 -12.30 14.23 -19.52
N GLY A 369 -12.51 15.07 -18.50
CA GLY A 369 -12.91 16.48 -18.68
C GLY A 369 -14.27 16.73 -19.36
N GLY A 370 -15.04 15.66 -19.57
CA GLY A 370 -16.30 15.66 -20.29
C GLY A 370 -16.15 15.69 -21.81
N ARG A 371 -14.98 15.30 -22.34
CA ARG A 371 -14.65 15.33 -23.77
C ARG A 371 -15.26 14.14 -24.51
N LYS A 372 -15.99 14.39 -25.59
CA LYS A 372 -16.54 13.33 -26.44
C LYS A 372 -15.40 12.53 -27.08
N VAL A 373 -15.48 11.19 -27.06
CA VAL A 373 -14.71 10.35 -27.99
C VAL A 373 -15.31 10.52 -29.39
N THR A 374 -14.53 10.99 -30.35
CA THR A 374 -15.01 11.30 -31.70
C THR A 374 -14.61 10.26 -32.75
N ARG A 375 -13.60 9.43 -32.46
CA ARG A 375 -13.13 8.39 -33.38
C ARG A 375 -12.50 7.23 -32.60
N VAL A 376 -12.81 6.00 -32.98
CA VAL A 376 -12.05 4.80 -32.57
C VAL A 376 -11.62 4.08 -33.84
N GLU A 377 -10.38 3.58 -33.84
CA GLU A 377 -9.75 2.98 -35.01
C GLU A 377 -9.07 1.66 -34.62
N ILE A 378 -9.18 0.66 -35.49
CA ILE A 378 -8.48 -0.63 -35.38
C ILE A 378 -7.45 -0.76 -36.50
N THR A 379 -6.29 -1.32 -36.17
CA THR A 379 -5.30 -1.83 -37.13
C THR A 379 -5.20 -3.36 -37.02
N LEU A 380 -4.93 -4.01 -38.16
CA LEU A 380 -4.64 -5.45 -38.30
C LEU A 380 -3.19 -5.71 -38.76
N ASP A 381 -2.44 -4.65 -39.06
CA ASP A 381 -1.13 -4.65 -39.72
C ASP A 381 -0.04 -3.95 -38.90
N GLY A 382 -0.29 -3.75 -37.61
CA GLY A 382 0.66 -3.15 -36.66
C GLY A 382 0.61 -1.62 -36.59
N GLY A 383 -0.19 -0.97 -37.44
CA GLY A 383 -0.42 0.48 -37.42
C GLY A 383 -0.24 1.18 -38.77
N GLU A 384 0.10 0.44 -39.83
CA GLU A 384 0.25 0.94 -41.20
C GLU A 384 -1.10 1.43 -41.77
N THR A 385 -2.18 0.67 -41.57
CA THR A 385 -3.54 1.07 -41.92
C THR A 385 -4.51 1.00 -40.74
N TRP A 386 -5.55 1.84 -40.82
CA TRP A 386 -6.53 2.02 -39.75
C TRP A 386 -7.96 1.98 -40.32
N ARG A 387 -8.80 1.14 -39.71
CA ARG A 387 -10.23 1.01 -40.02
C ARG A 387 -11.03 1.71 -38.94
N VAL A 388 -11.87 2.67 -39.33
CA VAL A 388 -12.71 3.45 -38.40
C VAL A 388 -13.86 2.59 -37.90
N CYS A 389 -14.04 2.54 -36.58
CA CYS A 389 -15.12 1.80 -35.93
C CYS A 389 -16.42 2.61 -35.94
N THR A 390 -17.56 1.91 -35.93
CA THR A 390 -18.85 2.52 -35.59
C THR A 390 -18.89 2.80 -34.10
N LEU A 391 -19.27 4.02 -33.69
CA LEU A 391 -19.40 4.41 -32.29
C LEU A 391 -20.87 4.40 -31.85
N ASP A 392 -21.11 3.93 -30.63
CA ASP A 392 -22.38 4.04 -29.92
C ASP A 392 -22.19 4.90 -28.66
N HIS A 393 -22.98 5.97 -28.55
CA HIS A 393 -23.02 6.89 -27.42
C HIS A 393 -24.44 6.90 -26.82
N PRO A 394 -24.74 6.03 -25.84
CA PRO A 394 -26.05 6.03 -25.18
C PRO A 394 -26.30 7.29 -24.31
N GLU A 395 -25.24 8.02 -23.93
CA GLU A 395 -25.32 9.33 -23.28
C GLU A 395 -25.63 10.45 -24.29
N LYS A 396 -26.60 11.31 -23.96
CA LYS A 396 -26.79 12.62 -24.58
C LYS A 396 -25.85 13.64 -23.91
N PRO A 397 -25.26 14.60 -24.65
CA PRO A 397 -24.47 15.67 -24.04
C PRO A 397 -25.30 16.41 -22.99
N THR A 398 -24.66 16.84 -21.91
CA THR A 398 -25.29 17.80 -20.99
C THR A 398 -25.53 19.13 -21.70
N LYS A 399 -26.34 20.03 -21.11
CA LYS A 399 -26.54 21.41 -21.60
C LYS A 399 -25.27 22.26 -21.73
N TYR A 400 -24.13 21.77 -21.24
CA TYR A 400 -22.81 22.38 -21.39
C TYR A 400 -21.92 21.65 -22.41
N GLY A 401 -22.51 20.77 -23.23
CA GLY A 401 -21.81 19.99 -24.26
C GLY A 401 -20.92 18.86 -23.71
N LYS A 402 -21.15 18.39 -22.47
CA LYS A 402 -20.28 17.41 -21.81
C LYS A 402 -20.75 15.97 -21.96
N PHE A 403 -19.80 15.06 -22.10
CA PHE A 403 -19.99 13.60 -22.11
C PHE A 403 -19.23 12.98 -20.93
N TRP A 404 -19.94 12.51 -19.92
CA TRP A 404 -19.38 11.96 -18.69
C TRP A 404 -19.20 10.44 -18.71
N CYS A 405 -19.67 9.79 -19.76
CA CYS A 405 -19.65 8.35 -19.90
C CYS A 405 -18.67 7.82 -20.96
N TRP A 406 -18.32 6.55 -20.81
CA TRP A 406 -17.76 5.74 -21.87
C TRP A 406 -18.70 5.67 -23.09
N CYS A 407 -18.12 5.36 -24.24
CA CYS A 407 -18.86 4.96 -25.43
C CYS A 407 -18.47 3.53 -25.81
N PHE A 408 -19.34 2.84 -26.54
CA PHE A 408 -19.00 1.57 -27.15
C PHE A 408 -18.58 1.77 -28.60
N TRP A 409 -17.82 0.81 -29.11
CA TRP A 409 -17.41 0.80 -30.50
C TRP A 409 -17.46 -0.63 -31.04
N GLN A 410 -17.69 -0.75 -32.35
CA GLN A 410 -17.61 -2.02 -33.06
C GLN A 410 -17.08 -1.86 -34.47
N LEU A 411 -16.45 -2.93 -34.97
CA LEU A 411 -15.99 -3.05 -36.35
C LEU A 411 -16.24 -4.49 -36.84
N GLU A 412 -16.84 -4.62 -38.02
CA GLU A 412 -16.94 -5.89 -38.72
C GLU A 412 -15.66 -6.13 -39.53
N VAL A 413 -15.05 -7.31 -39.36
CA VAL A 413 -13.80 -7.69 -40.01
C VAL A 413 -13.95 -9.09 -40.60
N GLU A 414 -13.54 -9.26 -41.86
CA GLU A 414 -13.55 -10.56 -42.51
C GLU A 414 -12.66 -11.57 -41.79
N VAL A 415 -13.14 -12.81 -41.63
CA VAL A 415 -12.39 -13.86 -40.90
C VAL A 415 -11.06 -14.17 -41.59
N LEU A 416 -10.96 -13.98 -42.91
CA LEU A 416 -9.72 -14.12 -43.68
C LEU A 416 -8.70 -13.02 -43.36
N ASP A 417 -9.14 -11.78 -43.11
CA ASP A 417 -8.25 -10.70 -42.68
C ASP A 417 -7.67 -11.01 -41.29
N LEU A 418 -8.51 -11.53 -40.37
CA LEU A 418 -8.07 -11.98 -39.05
C LEU A 418 -7.09 -13.16 -39.13
N LEU A 419 -7.27 -14.07 -40.08
CA LEU A 419 -6.34 -15.19 -40.30
C LEU A 419 -4.96 -14.72 -40.81
N GLY A 420 -4.91 -13.62 -41.57
CA GLY A 420 -3.66 -12.98 -42.00
C GLY A 420 -3.00 -12.10 -40.94
N ALA A 421 -3.77 -11.61 -39.95
CA ALA A 421 -3.29 -10.69 -38.93
C ALA A 421 -2.54 -11.40 -37.79
N LYS A 422 -1.39 -10.86 -37.39
CA LYS A 422 -0.65 -11.31 -36.19
C LYS A 422 -1.27 -10.76 -34.90
N GLU A 423 -1.91 -9.60 -34.98
CA GLU A 423 -2.52 -8.90 -33.87
C GLU A 423 -3.59 -7.92 -34.34
N VAL A 424 -4.46 -7.55 -33.41
CA VAL A 424 -5.44 -6.46 -33.55
C VAL A 424 -5.09 -5.41 -32.50
N ALA A 425 -4.94 -4.15 -32.88
CA ALA A 425 -4.72 -3.06 -31.93
C ALA A 425 -5.77 -1.95 -32.11
N VAL A 426 -6.18 -1.32 -31.01
CA VAL A 426 -7.17 -0.24 -30.99
C VAL A 426 -6.59 1.06 -30.40
N ARG A 427 -7.02 2.20 -30.97
CA ARG A 427 -6.82 3.53 -30.39
C ARG A 427 -8.07 4.40 -30.53
N ALA A 428 -8.27 5.30 -29.56
CA ALA A 428 -9.33 6.31 -29.57
C ALA A 428 -8.76 7.72 -29.77
N TRP A 429 -9.64 8.62 -30.23
CA TRP A 429 -9.43 10.06 -30.33
C TRP A 429 -10.60 10.79 -29.67
N ASP A 430 -10.32 11.85 -28.92
CA ASP A 430 -11.36 12.74 -28.37
C ASP A 430 -11.53 14.03 -29.18
N GLU A 431 -12.55 14.82 -28.83
CA GLU A 431 -12.89 16.09 -29.48
C GLU A 431 -11.77 17.16 -29.44
N SER A 432 -10.79 16.99 -28.54
CA SER A 432 -9.59 17.82 -28.47
C SER A 432 -8.42 17.28 -29.29
N LEU A 433 -8.66 16.25 -30.10
CA LEU A 433 -7.68 15.52 -30.92
C LEU A 433 -6.57 14.83 -30.12
N ASN A 434 -6.75 14.64 -28.82
CA ASN A 434 -5.88 13.77 -28.03
C ASN A 434 -6.06 12.31 -28.47
N THR A 435 -4.98 11.54 -28.53
CA THR A 435 -4.99 10.11 -28.89
C THR A 435 -4.10 9.28 -27.96
N GLN A 436 -4.13 7.96 -28.15
CA GLN A 436 -3.38 6.98 -27.38
C GLN A 436 -1.98 6.76 -27.97
N PRO A 437 -0.91 6.70 -27.14
CA PRO A 437 0.43 6.38 -27.62
C PRO A 437 0.51 4.93 -28.10
N GLU A 438 1.36 4.67 -29.09
CA GLU A 438 1.61 3.31 -29.57
C GLU A 438 2.23 2.43 -28.47
N LYS A 439 3.25 2.98 -27.79
CA LYS A 439 4.11 2.27 -26.84
C LYS A 439 3.68 2.57 -25.41
N LEU A 440 3.90 1.61 -24.52
CA LEU A 440 3.61 1.73 -23.10
C LEU A 440 4.54 2.77 -22.45
N ILE A 441 3.96 3.72 -21.72
CA ILE A 441 4.71 4.74 -20.95
C ILE A 441 4.65 4.35 -19.47
N TRP A 442 5.72 3.72 -19.00
CA TRP A 442 5.84 3.26 -17.61
C TRP A 442 5.93 4.42 -16.62
N ASN A 443 5.32 4.28 -15.45
CA ASN A 443 5.55 5.16 -14.29
C ASN A 443 5.49 4.36 -12.98
N VAL A 444 6.16 4.87 -11.93
CA VAL A 444 6.30 4.18 -10.63
C VAL A 444 4.99 3.74 -9.96
N LYS A 445 3.88 4.43 -10.21
CA LYS A 445 2.55 4.07 -9.66
C LYS A 445 1.71 3.21 -10.60
N GLY A 446 2.18 2.93 -11.81
CA GLY A 446 1.45 2.16 -12.82
C GLY A 446 0.09 2.79 -13.16
N MET A 447 0.04 4.12 -13.27
CA MET A 447 -1.20 4.87 -13.44
C MET A 447 -1.37 5.40 -14.87
N MET A 448 -2.62 5.66 -15.25
CA MET A 448 -3.01 6.28 -16.52
C MET A 448 -2.53 5.53 -17.77
N ASN A 449 -2.36 4.19 -17.67
CA ASN A 449 -1.93 3.38 -18.80
C ASN A 449 -2.96 3.44 -19.94
N ASN A 450 -2.60 4.07 -21.05
CA ASN A 450 -3.47 4.26 -22.21
C ASN A 450 -2.79 3.94 -23.54
N CYS A 451 -1.71 3.15 -23.59
CA CYS A 451 -1.16 2.70 -24.87
C CYS A 451 -2.21 1.89 -25.67
N TRP A 452 -1.98 1.70 -26.97
CA TRP A 452 -2.88 0.89 -27.81
C TRP A 452 -3.11 -0.47 -27.16
N PHE A 453 -4.37 -0.85 -26.97
CA PHE A 453 -4.69 -2.17 -26.42
C PHE A 453 -4.56 -3.19 -27.55
N ARG A 454 -3.63 -4.13 -27.41
CA ARG A 454 -3.29 -5.12 -28.45
C ARG A 454 -3.75 -6.52 -28.06
N VAL A 455 -4.37 -7.22 -29.00
CA VAL A 455 -4.77 -8.63 -28.87
C VAL A 455 -3.98 -9.44 -29.89
N LYS A 456 -3.18 -10.42 -29.45
CA LYS A 456 -2.42 -11.32 -30.35
C LYS A 456 -3.34 -12.40 -30.90
N LEU A 457 -3.15 -12.75 -32.16
CA LEU A 457 -3.90 -13.78 -32.86
C LEU A 457 -2.98 -14.98 -33.11
N ASN A 458 -3.41 -16.17 -32.67
CA ASN A 458 -2.63 -17.39 -32.81
C ASN A 458 -3.49 -18.47 -33.47
N VAL A 459 -3.02 -19.07 -34.57
CA VAL A 459 -3.70 -20.21 -35.20
C VAL A 459 -3.51 -21.45 -34.33
N CYS A 460 -4.61 -22.14 -34.02
CA CYS A 460 -4.64 -23.31 -33.14
C CYS A 460 -5.51 -24.44 -33.73
N ARG A 461 -5.42 -25.64 -33.13
CA ARG A 461 -6.25 -26.80 -33.46
C ARG A 461 -6.88 -27.39 -32.20
N PRO A 462 -8.03 -26.87 -31.72
CA PRO A 462 -8.61 -27.28 -30.44
C PRO A 462 -9.16 -28.71 -30.47
N ASN A 463 -9.66 -29.17 -31.61
CA ASN A 463 -10.20 -30.52 -31.83
C ASN A 463 -9.44 -31.22 -32.97
N ARG A 464 -9.54 -32.55 -33.08
CA ARG A 464 -8.97 -33.34 -34.19
C ARG A 464 -9.65 -33.00 -35.53
N GLY A 465 -9.13 -31.97 -36.20
CA GLY A 465 -9.52 -31.60 -37.57
C GLY A 465 -9.92 -30.13 -37.74
N GLU A 466 -10.32 -29.45 -36.67
CA GLU A 466 -10.76 -28.05 -36.72
C GLU A 466 -9.58 -27.09 -36.50
N ILE A 467 -9.50 -26.04 -37.32
CA ILE A 467 -8.56 -24.94 -37.16
C ILE A 467 -9.31 -23.75 -36.57
N GLY A 468 -8.69 -23.00 -35.64
CA GLY A 468 -9.28 -21.81 -35.05
C GLY A 468 -8.27 -20.70 -34.80
N ILE A 469 -8.75 -19.46 -34.69
CA ILE A 469 -7.95 -18.30 -34.26
C ILE A 469 -8.17 -18.11 -32.75
N LYS A 470 -7.12 -18.30 -31.95
CA LYS A 470 -7.11 -18.02 -30.51
C LYS A 470 -6.68 -16.57 -30.27
N PHE A 471 -7.47 -15.83 -29.48
CA PHE A 471 -7.21 -14.43 -29.15
C PHE A 471 -6.61 -14.28 -27.76
N GLU A 472 -5.45 -13.63 -27.66
CA GLU A 472 -4.77 -13.39 -26.39
C GLU A 472 -4.78 -11.89 -26.07
N HIS A 473 -5.35 -11.51 -24.93
CA HIS A 473 -5.29 -10.14 -24.40
C HIS A 473 -3.89 -9.85 -23.81
N PRO A 474 -3.52 -8.59 -23.49
CA PRO A 474 -2.20 -8.27 -22.92
C PRO A 474 -1.85 -9.06 -21.67
N ALA A 475 -2.75 -9.07 -20.68
CA ALA A 475 -2.59 -9.78 -19.41
C ALA A 475 -3.96 -10.04 -18.76
N GLN A 476 -4.00 -10.94 -17.77
CA GLN A 476 -5.18 -11.16 -16.92
C GLN A 476 -5.08 -10.42 -15.58
N PRO A 477 -6.22 -10.04 -14.97
CA PRO A 477 -6.26 -9.24 -13.74
C PRO A 477 -5.81 -10.00 -12.49
N GLY A 478 -5.30 -9.25 -11.52
CA GLY A 478 -4.86 -9.75 -10.22
C GLY A 478 -3.65 -10.66 -10.35
N ASN A 479 -3.81 -11.89 -9.86
CA ASN A 479 -2.81 -12.95 -9.92
C ASN A 479 -3.19 -14.04 -10.94
N GLN A 480 -4.20 -13.80 -11.79
CA GLN A 480 -4.54 -14.72 -12.87
C GLN A 480 -3.38 -14.77 -13.88
N SER A 481 -3.04 -15.97 -14.32
CA SER A 481 -2.07 -16.21 -15.39
C SER A 481 -2.70 -15.99 -16.77
N GLY A 482 -1.85 -15.86 -17.79
CA GLY A 482 -2.29 -15.69 -19.18
C GLY A 482 -2.10 -14.26 -19.71
N GLY A 483 -2.50 -14.11 -20.97
CA GLY A 483 -2.21 -12.97 -21.82
C GLY A 483 -0.83 -13.01 -22.48
N TRP A 484 -0.70 -12.32 -23.62
CA TRP A 484 0.50 -12.41 -24.45
C TRP A 484 1.74 -11.76 -23.81
N MET A 485 1.59 -10.74 -22.97
CA MET A 485 2.74 -10.13 -22.29
C MET A 485 3.39 -11.08 -21.28
N ALA A 486 2.62 -11.98 -20.67
CA ALA A 486 3.19 -13.04 -19.82
C ALA A 486 3.95 -14.06 -20.66
N ARG A 487 3.38 -14.47 -21.80
CA ARG A 487 4.03 -15.38 -22.75
C ARG A 487 5.31 -14.77 -23.34
N GLU A 488 5.27 -13.51 -23.75
CA GLU A 488 6.44 -12.79 -24.27
C GLU A 488 7.50 -12.60 -23.18
N ALA A 489 7.14 -12.29 -21.93
CA ALA A 489 8.13 -12.29 -20.84
C ALA A 489 8.84 -13.66 -20.66
N HIS A 490 8.09 -14.77 -20.75
CA HIS A 490 8.70 -16.12 -20.73
C HIS A 490 9.55 -16.41 -21.98
N LEU A 491 9.13 -15.94 -23.16
CA LEU A 491 9.86 -16.11 -24.42
C LEU A 491 11.10 -15.21 -24.49
N ASP A 492 11.07 -13.98 -23.99
CA ASP A 492 12.23 -13.06 -23.92
C ASP A 492 13.27 -13.59 -22.94
N ILE A 493 12.86 -14.22 -21.84
CA ILE A 493 13.77 -14.96 -20.95
C ILE A 493 14.40 -16.14 -21.71
N ALA A 494 13.61 -16.90 -22.48
CA ALA A 494 14.10 -18.02 -23.28
C ALA A 494 14.98 -17.60 -24.48
N GLU A 495 14.67 -16.49 -25.14
CA GLU A 495 15.40 -15.94 -26.29
C GLU A 495 16.65 -15.18 -25.84
N SER A 496 16.63 -14.49 -24.70
CA SER A 496 17.85 -13.97 -24.06
C SER A 496 18.78 -15.12 -23.68
N ALA A 497 18.23 -16.23 -23.16
CA ALA A 497 18.97 -17.46 -22.92
C ALA A 497 19.40 -18.20 -24.21
N GLN A 498 18.89 -17.83 -25.40
CA GLN A 498 19.36 -18.31 -26.71
C GLN A 498 20.32 -17.33 -27.42
N SER A 499 20.20 -16.02 -27.21
CA SER A 499 21.09 -15.00 -27.78
C SER A 499 22.46 -15.03 -27.10
N LEU A 500 22.48 -15.25 -25.78
CA LEU A 500 23.68 -15.61 -25.01
C LEU A 500 24.34 -16.90 -25.56
N LYS A 501 23.57 -17.86 -26.08
CA LYS A 501 24.10 -19.08 -26.74
C LYS A 501 24.59 -18.84 -28.18
N LYS A 502 24.29 -17.69 -28.79
CA LYS A 502 24.69 -17.36 -30.18
C LYS A 502 26.02 -16.60 -30.26
N SER A 503 26.49 -16.05 -29.13
CA SER A 503 27.78 -15.34 -29.02
C SER A 503 28.99 -16.26 -28.75
N MET A 504 28.79 -17.57 -28.63
CA MET A 504 29.86 -18.54 -28.38
C MET A 504 29.71 -19.75 -29.32
N SER A 505 30.75 -20.04 -30.10
CA SER A 505 30.83 -21.21 -30.97
C SER A 505 30.77 -22.51 -30.16
N ALA A 506 29.92 -23.45 -30.58
CA ALA A 506 29.55 -24.66 -29.85
C ALA A 506 30.67 -25.74 -29.78
N PRO A 507 30.45 -26.84 -29.04
CA PRO A 507 29.67 -27.94 -29.61
C PRO A 507 28.58 -28.57 -28.71
N PHE A 508 27.43 -28.85 -29.34
CA PHE A 508 26.43 -29.91 -29.08
C PHE A 508 25.69 -30.07 -27.72
N MET A 509 24.34 -29.93 -27.82
CA MET A 509 23.22 -30.71 -27.20
C MET A 509 23.38 -31.31 -25.78
N ASN A 510 22.37 -31.28 -24.90
CA ASN A 510 21.03 -31.83 -25.17
C ASN A 510 19.94 -31.37 -24.16
N THR A 511 18.69 -31.78 -24.38
CA THR A 511 17.55 -31.58 -23.46
C THR A 511 17.56 -32.56 -22.29
N SER A 512 17.64 -32.04 -21.06
CA SER A 512 17.28 -32.73 -19.81
C SER A 512 17.14 -31.69 -18.70
N SER A 513 16.14 -31.80 -17.82
CA SER A 513 16.15 -31.10 -16.53
C SER A 513 17.30 -31.65 -15.70
N THR A 514 18.36 -30.87 -15.50
CA THR A 514 19.52 -31.32 -14.73
C THR A 514 19.08 -31.64 -13.31
N GLN A 515 19.19 -32.91 -12.93
CA GLN A 515 18.90 -33.35 -11.57
C GLN A 515 20.19 -33.36 -10.75
N TYR A 516 20.15 -32.72 -9.60
CA TYR A 516 21.27 -32.65 -8.66
C TYR A 516 20.96 -33.52 -7.43
N ALA A 517 21.91 -34.34 -7.00
CA ALA A 517 21.83 -34.98 -5.70
C ALA A 517 22.12 -33.96 -4.59
N MET A 518 21.54 -34.11 -3.39
CA MET A 518 21.88 -33.25 -2.25
C MET A 518 23.39 -33.22 -1.96
N SER A 519 24.08 -34.35 -2.16
CA SER A 519 25.54 -34.46 -2.03
C SER A 519 26.32 -33.58 -3.01
N GLU A 520 25.73 -33.18 -4.14
CA GLU A 520 26.31 -32.18 -5.03
C GLU A 520 26.04 -30.77 -4.49
N VAL A 521 24.80 -30.46 -4.12
CA VAL A 521 24.40 -29.16 -3.57
C VAL A 521 25.24 -28.80 -2.34
N CYS A 522 25.53 -29.75 -1.45
CA CYS A 522 26.39 -29.57 -0.27
C CYS A 522 27.81 -29.03 -0.59
N LYS A 523 28.32 -29.21 -1.81
CA LYS A 523 29.64 -28.68 -2.22
C LYS A 523 29.61 -27.16 -2.45
N HIS A 524 28.44 -26.61 -2.73
CA HIS A 524 28.21 -25.20 -3.04
C HIS A 524 27.72 -24.45 -1.80
N SER A 525 28.60 -24.39 -0.79
CA SER A 525 28.26 -23.92 0.55
C SER A 525 29.09 -22.71 1.02
N THR A 526 29.70 -21.95 0.11
CA THR A 526 30.67 -20.87 0.38
C THR A 526 30.33 -19.57 -0.36
N ARG A 527 30.92 -18.43 0.03
CA ARG A 527 30.61 -17.11 -0.56
C ARG A 527 30.84 -17.04 -2.08
N ASP A 528 31.82 -17.77 -2.59
CA ASP A 528 32.16 -17.78 -4.01
C ASP A 528 31.45 -18.92 -4.78
N SER A 529 30.61 -19.70 -4.08
CA SER A 529 29.84 -20.83 -4.60
C SER A 529 28.74 -21.20 -3.61
N THR A 530 27.57 -20.56 -3.71
CA THR A 530 26.41 -20.72 -2.81
C THR A 530 25.19 -21.22 -3.58
N TRP A 531 24.82 -22.49 -3.37
CA TRP A 531 23.56 -23.05 -3.84
C TRP A 531 22.60 -23.30 -2.67
N ILE A 532 21.30 -23.28 -2.93
CA ILE A 532 20.25 -23.63 -1.96
C ILE A 532 19.16 -24.48 -2.63
N VAL A 533 18.40 -25.25 -1.85
CA VAL A 533 17.20 -25.96 -2.33
C VAL A 533 15.94 -25.34 -1.72
N VAL A 534 14.93 -25.08 -2.55
CA VAL A 534 13.62 -24.57 -2.12
C VAL A 534 12.52 -25.24 -2.96
N HIS A 535 11.53 -25.85 -2.30
CA HIS A 535 10.44 -26.63 -2.92
C HIS A 535 10.97 -27.73 -3.87
N GLY A 536 12.06 -28.42 -3.49
CA GLY A 536 12.68 -29.48 -4.29
C GLY A 536 13.45 -29.01 -5.53
N GLN A 537 13.68 -27.70 -5.66
CA GLN A 537 14.39 -27.09 -6.79
C GLN A 537 15.72 -26.50 -6.33
N VAL A 538 16.75 -26.59 -7.17
CA VAL A 538 18.13 -26.18 -6.82
C VAL A 538 18.47 -24.85 -7.50
N TYR A 539 19.03 -23.92 -6.72
CA TYR A 539 19.29 -22.54 -7.12
C TYR A 539 20.74 -22.14 -6.82
N ASP A 540 21.43 -21.48 -7.75
CA ASP A 540 22.74 -20.85 -7.55
C ASP A 540 22.58 -19.37 -7.20
N CYS A 541 22.62 -19.06 -5.91
CA CYS A 541 22.49 -17.70 -5.41
C CYS A 541 23.82 -16.92 -5.32
N THR A 542 24.94 -17.48 -5.79
CA THR A 542 26.30 -16.88 -5.66
C THR A 542 26.35 -15.44 -6.15
N SER A 543 25.75 -15.16 -7.30
CA SER A 543 25.72 -13.82 -7.89
C SER A 543 24.77 -12.86 -7.15
N PHE A 544 23.75 -13.37 -6.48
CA PHE A 544 22.74 -12.57 -5.75
C PHE A 544 23.14 -12.17 -4.34
N LEU A 545 24.15 -12.83 -3.74
CA LEU A 545 24.55 -12.60 -2.35
C LEU A 545 24.73 -11.13 -1.96
N LYS A 546 25.27 -10.31 -2.87
CA LYS A 546 25.55 -8.88 -2.63
C LYS A 546 24.30 -7.99 -2.72
N ASP A 547 23.31 -8.42 -3.48
CA ASP A 547 22.08 -7.67 -3.75
C ASP A 547 20.91 -8.12 -2.86
N HIS A 548 21.13 -9.13 -2.02
CA HIS A 548 20.14 -9.66 -1.11
C HIS A 548 19.75 -8.64 -0.02
N PRO A 549 18.47 -8.22 0.09
CA PRO A 549 18.06 -7.18 1.04
C PRO A 549 18.24 -7.52 2.52
N GLY A 550 18.32 -8.81 2.87
CA GLY A 550 18.64 -9.26 4.23
C GLY A 550 20.15 -9.35 4.52
N GLY A 551 21.00 -8.88 3.61
CA GLY A 551 22.45 -9.04 3.65
C GLY A 551 22.93 -10.42 3.23
N VAL A 552 24.24 -10.50 2.92
CA VAL A 552 24.93 -11.71 2.44
C VAL A 552 24.73 -12.91 3.36
N ASP A 553 24.91 -12.71 4.67
CA ASP A 553 24.94 -13.78 5.66
C ASP A 553 23.59 -14.51 5.80
N SER A 554 22.49 -13.82 5.51
CA SER A 554 21.13 -14.37 5.55
C SER A 554 20.83 -15.40 4.45
N ILE A 555 21.59 -15.39 3.34
CA ILE A 555 21.59 -16.51 2.37
C ILE A 555 22.67 -17.53 2.76
N LEU A 556 23.87 -17.08 3.13
CA LEU A 556 24.99 -17.98 3.47
C LEU A 556 24.67 -18.94 4.61
N ILE A 557 23.77 -18.61 5.52
CA ILE A 557 23.30 -19.49 6.60
C ILE A 557 22.50 -20.72 6.11
N ASN A 558 22.12 -20.75 4.84
CA ASN A 558 21.40 -21.86 4.20
C ASN A 558 22.14 -22.45 2.99
N ALA A 559 23.37 -21.96 2.71
CA ALA A 559 24.14 -22.42 1.56
C ALA A 559 24.53 -23.91 1.70
N GLY A 560 24.27 -24.68 0.65
CA GLY A 560 24.46 -26.13 0.57
C GLY A 560 23.30 -26.96 1.12
N THR A 561 22.16 -26.37 1.51
CA THR A 561 21.04 -27.09 2.17
C THR A 561 19.69 -26.82 1.50
N ASP A 562 18.70 -27.66 1.82
CA ASP A 562 17.29 -27.29 1.63
C ASP A 562 16.89 -26.31 2.74
N CYS A 563 16.24 -25.22 2.34
CA CYS A 563 15.76 -24.17 3.22
C CYS A 563 14.34 -23.72 2.87
N THR A 564 13.53 -24.64 2.33
CA THR A 564 12.14 -24.39 1.92
C THR A 564 11.31 -23.74 3.04
N GLU A 565 11.44 -24.23 4.26
CA GLU A 565 10.70 -23.73 5.43
C GLU A 565 11.15 -22.33 5.84
N GLU A 566 12.47 -22.10 5.91
CA GLU A 566 13.09 -20.81 6.21
C GLU A 566 12.73 -19.79 5.15
N PHE A 567 12.71 -20.21 3.88
CA PHE A 567 12.37 -19.34 2.76
C PHE A 567 10.91 -18.87 2.88
N ASP A 568 9.97 -19.79 3.01
CA ASP A 568 8.54 -19.50 3.11
C ASP A 568 8.15 -18.72 4.38
N ALA A 569 8.93 -18.83 5.47
CA ALA A 569 8.65 -18.12 6.72
C ALA A 569 8.91 -16.60 6.65
N ILE A 570 9.76 -16.13 5.72
CA ILE A 570 10.20 -14.72 5.65
C ILE A 570 10.08 -14.07 4.27
N HIS A 571 10.00 -14.85 3.19
CA HIS A 571 10.01 -14.35 1.81
C HIS A 571 8.61 -14.28 1.18
N SER A 572 8.25 -13.10 0.68
CA SER A 572 7.02 -12.89 -0.09
C SER A 572 7.04 -13.61 -1.46
N ASP A 573 5.88 -13.75 -2.10
CA ASP A 573 5.76 -14.35 -3.44
C ASP A 573 6.65 -13.66 -4.51
N LYS A 574 6.96 -12.37 -4.35
CA LYS A 574 7.92 -11.65 -5.21
C LYS A 574 9.34 -12.21 -5.08
N ALA A 575 9.75 -12.62 -3.88
CA ALA A 575 11.05 -13.23 -3.65
C ALA A 575 11.10 -14.67 -4.18
N LYS A 576 9.96 -15.41 -4.19
CA LYS A 576 9.83 -16.69 -4.91
C LYS A 576 10.07 -16.53 -6.41
N MET A 577 9.54 -15.46 -7.03
CA MET A 577 9.78 -15.15 -8.45
C MET A 577 11.22 -14.71 -8.75
N LEU A 578 11.87 -13.98 -7.83
CA LEU A 578 13.29 -13.63 -7.94
C LEU A 578 14.19 -14.85 -7.79
N LEU A 579 13.85 -15.78 -6.89
CA LEU A 579 14.60 -17.02 -6.69
C LEU A 579 14.63 -17.88 -7.96
N ASP A 580 13.53 -17.97 -8.71
CA ASP A 580 13.46 -18.76 -9.96
C ASP A 580 14.45 -18.30 -11.05
N MET A 581 14.91 -17.03 -11.02
CA MET A 581 15.98 -16.54 -11.89
C MET A 581 17.34 -17.19 -11.63
N TYR A 582 17.54 -17.76 -10.44
CA TYR A 582 18.77 -18.41 -10.00
C TYR A 582 18.69 -19.94 -10.12
N ARG A 583 17.59 -20.48 -10.65
CA ARG A 583 17.35 -21.93 -10.71
C ARG A 583 18.29 -22.59 -11.71
N ILE A 584 19.02 -23.61 -11.26
CA ILE A 584 19.97 -24.38 -12.07
C ILE A 584 19.46 -25.79 -12.40
N GLY A 585 18.49 -26.30 -11.63
CA GLY A 585 17.86 -27.59 -11.90
C GLY A 585 16.90 -28.03 -10.81
N GLU A 586 16.61 -29.32 -10.78
CA GLU A 586 15.73 -29.96 -9.80
C GLU A 586 16.54 -30.85 -8.86
N LEU A 587 16.04 -31.11 -7.66
CA LEU A 587 16.63 -32.11 -6.79
C LEU A 587 16.28 -33.51 -7.33
N ALA A 588 17.27 -34.39 -7.44
CA ALA A 588 17.05 -35.77 -7.84
C ALA A 588 16.14 -36.48 -6.82
N ALA A 589 15.06 -37.10 -7.29
CA ALA A 589 14.21 -37.92 -6.44
C ALA A 589 14.98 -39.14 -5.94
N SER A 590 15.18 -39.25 -4.63
CA SER A 590 15.64 -40.47 -3.98
C SER A 590 14.49 -41.48 -3.90
N ASP A 591 14.72 -42.73 -4.30
CA ASP A 591 13.81 -43.83 -3.99
C ASP A 591 13.55 -43.90 -2.48
N GLU A 592 12.29 -43.77 -2.06
CA GLU A 592 11.91 -43.85 -0.65
C GLU A 592 12.02 -45.28 -0.12
N SER A 593 13.07 -45.61 0.63
CA SER A 593 12.99 -46.64 1.68
C SER A 593 14.13 -46.61 2.70
N SER A 594 14.25 -45.55 3.51
CA SER A 594 14.98 -45.64 4.80
C SER A 594 14.59 -44.58 5.83
N ASN A 595 13.30 -44.41 6.11
CA ASN A 595 12.88 -43.90 7.43
C ASN A 595 13.04 -45.02 8.48
N LEU A 596 14.30 -45.42 8.72
CA LEU A 596 14.71 -46.07 9.95
C LEU A 596 15.40 -45.01 10.79
N VAL A 597 14.92 -44.89 12.03
CA VAL A 597 15.46 -43.98 13.04
C VAL A 597 16.92 -44.34 13.30
N THR A 598 17.85 -43.58 12.72
CA THR A 598 19.26 -43.59 13.14
C THR A 598 19.43 -42.54 14.24
N ILE A 599 19.31 -42.98 15.50
CA ILE A 599 19.90 -42.24 16.61
C ILE A 599 21.41 -42.28 16.39
N SER A 600 21.99 -41.22 15.83
CA SER A 600 23.43 -41.08 15.69
C SER A 600 24.03 -40.55 17.00
N GLU A 601 24.09 -41.42 18.01
CA GLU A 601 25.06 -41.25 19.09
C GLU A 601 26.47 -41.33 18.51
N ASN A 602 27.03 -40.16 18.13
CA ASN A 602 28.40 -39.74 18.45
C ASN A 602 28.80 -38.49 17.64
N SER A 603 28.56 -37.32 18.21
CA SER A 603 29.59 -36.29 18.22
C SER A 603 29.92 -35.99 19.67
N LYS A 604 31.18 -36.16 20.07
CA LYS A 604 31.68 -35.61 21.34
C LYS A 604 31.32 -34.13 21.34
N GLY A 605 30.55 -33.69 22.33
CA GLY A 605 29.83 -32.41 22.29
C GLY A 605 30.74 -31.26 21.89
N SER A 606 30.37 -30.54 20.82
CA SER A 606 30.94 -29.23 20.57
C SER A 606 30.73 -28.39 21.83
N ALA A 607 31.78 -27.76 22.35
CA ALA A 607 31.68 -26.86 23.51
C ALA A 607 30.84 -25.59 23.23
N VAL A 608 30.44 -25.39 21.97
CA VAL A 608 29.61 -24.29 21.50
C VAL A 608 28.34 -24.86 20.86
N ALA A 609 27.17 -24.43 21.33
CA ALA A 609 25.88 -24.92 20.84
C ALA A 609 25.63 -24.48 19.39
N LEU A 610 25.83 -23.19 19.06
CA LEU A 610 25.70 -22.65 17.71
C LEU A 610 27.02 -22.71 16.92
N ALA A 611 27.75 -23.83 17.01
CA ALA A 611 29.03 -24.01 16.32
C ALA A 611 28.88 -24.06 14.78
N ASN A 612 27.76 -24.60 14.29
CA ASN A 612 27.35 -24.47 12.90
C ASN A 612 26.19 -23.46 12.81
N PRO A 613 26.39 -22.25 12.25
CA PRO A 613 25.33 -21.26 12.15
C PRO A 613 24.11 -21.71 11.33
N ARG A 614 24.26 -22.76 10.51
CA ARG A 614 23.22 -23.30 9.61
C ARG A 614 22.24 -24.24 10.29
N GLU A 615 22.63 -24.86 11.40
CA GLU A 615 21.82 -25.88 12.07
C GLU A 615 20.79 -25.27 13.02
N LYS A 616 19.61 -25.90 13.11
CA LYS A 616 18.63 -25.63 14.16
C LYS A 616 19.04 -26.40 15.40
N VAL A 617 19.13 -25.72 16.52
CA VAL A 617 19.47 -26.27 17.83
C VAL A 617 18.25 -26.14 18.74
N GLN A 618 17.73 -27.26 19.24
CA GLN A 618 16.62 -27.23 20.19
C GLN A 618 17.12 -26.81 21.56
N CYS A 619 16.51 -25.76 22.11
CA CYS A 619 16.82 -25.27 23.44
C CYS A 619 15.55 -25.30 24.30
N THR A 620 15.67 -25.82 25.53
CA THR A 620 14.52 -26.08 26.41
C THR A 620 14.26 -24.87 27.31
N LEU A 621 13.02 -24.36 27.34
CA LEU A 621 12.64 -23.34 28.32
C LEU A 621 12.69 -23.94 29.73
N VAL A 622 13.69 -23.58 30.52
CA VAL A 622 13.88 -24.12 31.89
C VAL A 622 13.48 -23.15 32.99
N TYR A 623 13.40 -21.85 32.70
CA TYR A 623 12.95 -20.85 33.64
C TYR A 623 12.30 -19.66 32.93
N LYS A 624 11.20 -19.16 33.50
CA LYS A 624 10.44 -18.00 33.03
C LYS A 624 10.14 -17.12 34.23
N LYS A 625 10.48 -15.82 34.16
CA LYS A 625 10.22 -14.84 35.22
C LYS A 625 9.46 -13.64 34.66
N GLU A 626 8.43 -13.20 35.39
CA GLU A 626 7.83 -11.89 35.17
C GLU A 626 8.73 -10.77 35.71
N ILE A 627 9.04 -9.79 34.87
CA ILE A 627 9.81 -8.59 35.25
C ILE A 627 8.87 -7.40 35.45
N SER A 628 7.92 -7.22 34.54
CA SER A 628 6.83 -6.26 34.63
C SER A 628 5.60 -6.84 33.91
N HIS A 629 4.46 -6.15 33.95
CA HIS A 629 3.19 -6.62 33.37
C HIS A 629 3.37 -7.26 31.98
N ASP A 630 4.12 -6.60 31.09
CA ASP A 630 4.38 -7.02 29.72
C ASP A 630 5.86 -7.34 29.41
N VAL A 631 6.66 -7.70 30.41
CA VAL A 631 8.07 -8.11 30.21
C VAL A 631 8.37 -9.43 30.92
N ARG A 632 9.07 -10.32 30.22
CA ARG A 632 9.52 -11.60 30.74
C ARG A 632 11.02 -11.80 30.52
N LEU A 633 11.66 -12.49 31.46
CA LEU A 633 12.92 -13.18 31.22
C LEU A 633 12.62 -14.64 30.93
N PHE A 634 13.08 -15.13 29.79
CA PHE A 634 13.06 -16.55 29.40
C PHE A 634 14.48 -17.09 29.42
N ARG A 635 14.71 -18.19 30.13
CA ARG A 635 15.97 -18.92 30.16
C ARG A 635 15.84 -20.22 29.40
N PHE A 636 16.63 -20.37 28.36
CA PHE A 636 16.69 -21.55 27.53
C PHE A 636 17.96 -22.34 27.81
N ALA A 637 17.81 -23.57 28.27
CA ALA A 637 18.92 -24.51 28.40
C ALA A 637 19.40 -24.95 27.01
N LEU A 638 20.71 -25.01 26.85
CA LEU A 638 21.38 -25.55 25.66
C LEU A 638 21.27 -27.08 25.65
N PRO A 639 21.49 -27.75 24.49
CA PRO A 639 21.40 -29.21 24.39
C PRO A 639 22.29 -29.96 25.38
N SER A 640 23.45 -29.41 25.72
CA SER A 640 24.32 -29.92 26.78
C SER A 640 24.66 -28.84 27.81
N SER A 641 24.73 -29.26 29.07
CA SER A 641 24.94 -28.37 30.23
C SER A 641 26.35 -27.78 30.32
N ASP A 642 27.30 -28.26 29.51
CA ASP A 642 28.69 -27.80 29.43
C ASP A 642 28.97 -26.86 28.24
N GLN A 643 27.97 -26.61 27.39
CA GLN A 643 28.08 -25.74 26.22
C GLN A 643 27.96 -24.25 26.56
N VAL A 644 28.57 -23.39 25.75
CA VAL A 644 28.19 -21.96 25.64
C VAL A 644 27.34 -21.74 24.38
N LEU A 645 26.56 -20.65 24.32
CA LEU A 645 25.68 -20.39 23.16
C LEU A 645 26.46 -20.24 21.85
N GLY A 646 27.58 -19.49 21.84
CA GLY A 646 28.37 -19.25 20.62
C GLY A 646 28.01 -17.99 19.84
N LEU A 647 27.29 -17.05 20.44
CA LEU A 647 26.91 -15.79 19.82
C LEU A 647 28.02 -14.74 19.97
N PRO A 648 28.60 -14.15 18.90
CA PRO A 648 29.48 -12.99 19.01
C PRO A 648 28.73 -11.73 19.44
N VAL A 649 29.42 -10.80 20.11
CA VAL A 649 28.81 -9.56 20.65
C VAL A 649 28.31 -8.68 19.50
N GLY A 650 27.05 -8.27 19.50
CA GLY A 650 26.44 -7.44 18.44
C GLY A 650 25.72 -8.23 17.35
N LYS A 651 25.81 -9.56 17.35
CA LYS A 651 25.00 -10.46 16.51
C LYS A 651 23.71 -10.87 17.25
N HIS A 652 22.79 -11.50 16.52
CA HIS A 652 21.53 -12.03 17.02
C HIS A 652 21.34 -13.52 16.68
N ILE A 653 20.36 -14.14 17.32
CA ILE A 653 19.85 -15.47 17.01
C ILE A 653 18.42 -15.36 16.45
N PHE A 654 18.00 -16.37 15.68
CA PHE A 654 16.63 -16.55 15.26
C PHE A 654 15.96 -17.64 16.10
N LEU A 655 14.76 -17.33 16.62
CA LEU A 655 13.85 -18.32 17.18
C LEU A 655 12.83 -18.74 16.12
N TYR A 656 12.56 -20.03 16.03
CA TYR A 656 11.57 -20.63 15.14
C TYR A 656 10.50 -21.36 15.94
N ALA A 657 9.25 -21.16 15.57
CA ALA A 657 8.11 -21.88 16.12
C ALA A 657 7.01 -22.04 15.05
N ASN A 658 6.35 -23.19 15.02
CA ASN A 658 5.10 -23.35 14.28
C ASN A 658 3.93 -22.95 15.19
N ILE A 659 3.21 -21.89 14.82
CA ILE A 659 2.14 -21.30 15.62
C ILE A 659 0.87 -21.31 14.77
N ASP A 660 -0.14 -22.06 15.19
CA ASP A 660 -1.41 -22.26 14.47
C ASP A 660 -1.24 -22.70 12.99
N GLY A 661 -0.28 -23.59 12.73
CA GLY A 661 0.01 -24.09 11.39
C GLY A 661 0.80 -23.11 10.51
N LYS A 662 1.44 -22.10 11.11
CA LYS A 662 2.30 -21.14 10.42
C LYS A 662 3.70 -21.12 11.02
N ASN A 663 4.71 -21.28 10.17
CA ASN A 663 6.09 -21.09 10.57
C ASN A 663 6.34 -19.60 10.89
N CYS A 664 6.80 -19.33 12.11
CA CYS A 664 7.11 -18.00 12.60
C CYS A 664 8.59 -17.94 13.02
N MET A 665 9.32 -17.00 12.44
CA MET A 665 10.74 -16.77 12.68
C MET A 665 10.95 -15.32 13.15
N ARG A 666 11.71 -15.11 14.23
CA ARG A 666 12.03 -13.76 14.74
C ARG A 666 13.44 -13.67 15.31
N ALA A 667 14.12 -12.56 15.04
CA ALA A 667 15.44 -12.25 15.59
C ALA A 667 15.34 -11.78 17.04
N TYR A 668 16.26 -12.24 17.89
CA TYR A 668 16.43 -11.79 19.27
C TYR A 668 17.92 -11.76 19.63
N THR A 669 18.31 -10.81 20.49
CA THR A 669 19.64 -10.78 21.10
C THR A 669 19.55 -11.17 22.58
N PRO A 670 20.24 -12.22 23.03
CA PRO A 670 20.40 -12.58 24.43
C PRO A 670 21.00 -11.49 25.30
N THR A 671 20.51 -11.41 26.53
CA THR A 671 21.04 -10.57 27.61
C THR A 671 21.97 -11.35 28.54
N SER A 672 21.90 -12.68 28.51
CA SER A 672 22.93 -13.54 29.07
C SER A 672 24.25 -13.37 28.34
N THR A 673 25.34 -13.51 29.07
CA THR A 673 26.68 -13.23 28.55
C THR A 673 27.18 -14.36 27.65
N ASN A 674 28.01 -14.08 26.65
CA ASN A 674 28.44 -15.09 25.66
C ASN A 674 29.21 -16.29 26.24
N ASN A 675 29.82 -16.11 27.42
CA ASN A 675 30.53 -17.16 28.16
C ASN A 675 29.60 -17.94 29.12
N GLN A 676 28.28 -17.71 29.07
CA GLN A 676 27.34 -18.40 29.94
C GLN A 676 27.24 -19.87 29.53
N VAL A 677 27.54 -20.74 30.48
CA VAL A 677 27.52 -22.20 30.29
C VAL A 677 26.13 -22.76 30.59
N GLY A 678 25.69 -23.70 29.76
CA GLY A 678 24.47 -24.50 29.86
C GLY A 678 23.16 -23.80 29.49
N HIS A 679 23.13 -22.47 29.34
CA HIS A 679 21.90 -21.74 29.01
C HIS A 679 22.17 -20.35 28.41
N PHE A 680 21.12 -19.74 27.87
CA PHE A 680 21.05 -18.32 27.54
C PHE A 680 19.73 -17.70 28.00
N ASP A 681 19.73 -16.38 28.21
CA ASP A 681 18.58 -15.61 28.69
C ASP A 681 18.14 -14.58 27.64
N LEU A 682 16.83 -14.50 27.44
CA LEU A 682 16.15 -13.51 26.60
C LEU A 682 15.21 -12.66 27.47
N VAL A 683 15.45 -11.35 27.53
CA VAL A 683 14.47 -10.39 28.08
C VAL A 683 13.61 -9.86 26.94
N ILE A 684 12.32 -10.19 26.96
CA ILE A 684 11.38 -9.93 25.86
C ILE A 684 10.14 -9.20 26.39
N LYS A 685 9.74 -8.14 25.68
CA LYS A 685 8.44 -7.48 25.87
C LYS A 685 7.35 -8.31 25.18
N ILE A 686 6.32 -8.69 25.93
CA ILE A 686 5.16 -9.45 25.48
C ILE A 686 4.13 -8.48 24.94
N TYR A 687 3.97 -8.44 23.61
CA TYR A 687 2.90 -7.66 23.00
C TYR A 687 1.59 -8.46 23.14
N PHE A 688 0.82 -8.23 24.19
CA PHE A 688 -0.46 -8.91 24.40
C PHE A 688 -1.54 -8.45 23.41
N LYS A 689 -2.42 -9.38 23.05
CA LYS A 689 -3.65 -9.11 22.30
C LYS A 689 -4.55 -8.11 23.05
N GLY A 690 -5.03 -7.10 22.34
CA GLY A 690 -5.99 -6.11 22.85
C GLY A 690 -5.39 -4.89 23.57
N GLU A 691 -4.12 -4.91 23.98
CA GLU A 691 -3.52 -3.79 24.72
C GLU A 691 -3.07 -2.63 23.83
N ASN A 692 -2.62 -2.91 22.61
CA ASN A 692 -2.14 -1.87 21.69
C ASN A 692 -3.13 -1.65 20.53
N PRO A 693 -3.81 -0.48 20.45
CA PRO A 693 -4.79 -0.20 19.38
C PRO A 693 -4.21 -0.29 17.96
N LYS A 694 -2.90 -0.11 17.78
CA LYS A 694 -2.22 -0.21 16.48
C LYS A 694 -1.84 -1.66 16.11
N PHE A 695 -1.83 -2.57 17.09
CA PHE A 695 -1.45 -3.98 16.94
C PHE A 695 -2.41 -4.86 17.76
N PRO A 696 -3.72 -4.89 17.41
CA PRO A 696 -4.75 -5.48 18.27
C PRO A 696 -4.59 -6.99 18.50
N ASP A 697 -3.94 -7.71 17.58
CA ASP A 697 -3.63 -9.14 17.72
C ASP A 697 -2.39 -9.43 18.58
N GLY A 698 -1.67 -8.40 19.02
CA GLY A 698 -0.41 -8.54 19.75
C GLY A 698 0.75 -9.05 18.87
N GLY A 699 1.80 -9.54 19.51
CA GLY A 699 2.98 -10.12 18.86
C GLY A 699 2.90 -11.64 18.83
N LEU A 700 2.94 -12.23 17.64
CA LEU A 700 2.73 -13.68 17.46
C LEU A 700 3.78 -14.53 18.21
N MET A 701 5.07 -14.28 17.95
CA MET A 701 6.16 -15.00 18.63
C MET A 701 6.22 -14.68 20.13
N SER A 702 6.03 -13.42 20.54
CA SER A 702 6.10 -13.05 21.96
C SER A 702 4.96 -13.68 22.78
N GLN A 703 3.75 -13.78 22.22
CA GLN A 703 2.64 -14.49 22.88
C GLN A 703 2.83 -16.00 22.86
N HIS A 704 3.44 -16.56 21.82
CA HIS A 704 3.82 -17.97 21.82
C HIS A 704 4.84 -18.29 22.93
N LEU A 705 5.91 -17.48 23.06
CA LEU A 705 6.86 -17.58 24.16
C LEU A 705 6.19 -17.41 25.53
N GLU A 706 5.24 -16.49 25.67
CA GLU A 706 4.44 -16.34 26.89
C GLU A 706 3.60 -17.60 27.19
N SER A 707 3.03 -18.24 26.17
CA SER A 707 2.28 -19.50 26.31
C SER A 707 3.15 -20.76 26.48
N LEU A 708 4.46 -20.66 26.25
CA LEU A 708 5.37 -21.81 26.26
C LEU A 708 5.59 -22.28 27.70
N SER A 709 5.18 -23.52 27.97
CA SER A 709 5.41 -24.17 29.28
C SER A 709 6.88 -24.46 29.51
N ILE A 710 7.33 -24.33 30.77
CA ILE A 710 8.65 -24.81 31.19
C ILE A 710 8.75 -26.32 30.91
N GLY A 711 9.89 -26.73 30.34
CA GLY A 711 10.15 -28.09 29.86
C GLY A 711 9.91 -28.28 28.35
N LEU A 712 9.28 -27.33 27.66
CA LEU A 712 9.13 -27.37 26.19
C LEU A 712 10.31 -26.70 25.48
N THR A 713 10.56 -27.11 24.24
CA THR A 713 11.66 -26.63 23.40
C THR A 713 11.24 -25.53 22.44
N ILE A 714 12.24 -24.76 21.99
CA ILE A 714 12.15 -23.91 20.80
C ILE A 714 13.38 -24.14 19.92
N ASP A 715 13.21 -24.03 18.61
CA ASP A 715 14.32 -24.14 17.65
C ASP A 715 15.08 -22.80 17.57
N VAL A 716 16.40 -22.86 17.72
CA VAL A 716 17.32 -21.72 17.67
C VAL A 716 18.31 -21.88 16.52
N LYS A 717 18.56 -20.81 15.75
CA LYS A 717 19.57 -20.79 14.67
C LYS A 717 20.30 -19.44 14.62
N GLY A 718 21.48 -19.41 14.01
CA GLY A 718 22.44 -18.30 14.10
C GLY A 718 23.77 -18.78 14.66
N PRO A 719 24.75 -17.91 14.95
CA PRO A 719 24.66 -16.44 15.01
C PRO A 719 24.54 -15.75 13.65
N VAL A 720 23.83 -14.62 13.60
CA VAL A 720 23.64 -13.79 12.40
C VAL A 720 23.83 -12.31 12.74
N GLY A 721 24.42 -11.54 11.84
CA GLY A 721 24.57 -10.09 11.98
C GLY A 721 25.87 -9.59 11.36
N HIS A 722 25.86 -8.33 10.93
CA HIS A 722 26.97 -7.71 10.19
C HIS A 722 27.83 -6.79 11.07
N ILE A 723 27.50 -6.64 12.35
CA ILE A 723 28.23 -5.89 13.37
C ILE A 723 28.70 -6.91 14.41
N GLU A 724 29.99 -6.89 14.73
CA GLU A 724 30.56 -7.68 15.82
C GLU A 724 31.53 -6.83 16.63
N TYR A 725 31.35 -6.74 17.95
CA TYR A 725 32.31 -6.12 18.84
C TYR A 725 33.40 -7.12 19.23
N THR A 726 34.65 -6.82 18.89
CA THR A 726 35.80 -7.71 19.10
C THR A 726 36.67 -7.29 20.30
N GLY A 727 36.36 -6.17 20.96
CA GLY A 727 36.98 -5.72 22.21
C GLY A 727 37.88 -4.49 22.05
N CYS A 728 38.07 -3.76 23.15
CA CYS A 728 38.96 -2.60 23.26
C CYS A 728 38.73 -1.53 22.17
N GLY A 729 37.46 -1.22 21.90
CA GLY A 729 37.03 -0.25 20.89
C GLY A 729 36.95 -0.79 19.46
N ASN A 730 37.31 -2.05 19.21
CA ASN A 730 37.32 -2.64 17.86
C ASN A 730 35.98 -3.32 17.51
N PHE A 731 35.55 -3.11 16.28
CA PHE A 731 34.36 -3.69 15.68
C PHE A 731 34.70 -4.29 14.32
N MET A 732 34.13 -5.45 14.00
CA MET A 732 34.06 -5.96 12.64
C MET A 732 32.69 -5.59 12.06
N VAL A 733 32.65 -4.65 11.12
CA VAL A 733 31.42 -4.18 10.46
C VAL A 733 31.49 -4.50 8.96
N HIS A 734 30.56 -5.32 8.47
CA HIS A 734 30.56 -5.86 7.10
C HIS A 734 31.91 -6.51 6.68
N GLY A 735 32.64 -7.09 7.64
CA GLY A 735 33.98 -7.67 7.40
C GLY A 735 35.12 -6.65 7.29
N LYS A 736 34.90 -5.38 7.66
CA LYS A 736 35.93 -4.35 7.82
C LYS A 736 36.16 -4.05 9.29
N ASN A 737 37.41 -3.84 9.69
CA ASN A 737 37.72 -3.37 11.04
C ASN A 737 37.37 -1.87 11.18
N VAL A 738 36.65 -1.51 12.24
CA VAL A 738 36.27 -0.16 12.62
C VAL A 738 36.66 0.04 14.08
N PHE A 739 37.23 1.19 14.42
CA PHE A 739 37.71 1.48 15.78
C PHE A 739 37.02 2.73 16.34
N ALA A 740 36.64 2.67 17.61
CA ALA A 740 36.07 3.79 18.36
C ALA A 740 36.55 3.80 19.81
N LYS A 741 36.93 4.98 20.31
CA LYS A 741 37.11 5.24 21.74
C LYS A 741 35.81 5.62 22.44
N ARG A 742 34.86 6.17 21.68
CA ARG A 742 33.58 6.69 22.18
C ARG A 742 32.42 6.12 21.37
N LEU A 743 31.39 5.61 22.07
CA LEU A 743 30.17 5.09 21.47
C LEU A 743 28.99 6.00 21.81
N ALA A 744 28.30 6.50 20.80
CA ALA A 744 26.93 6.97 20.94
C ALA A 744 25.99 5.77 20.79
N LEU A 745 25.25 5.44 21.83
CA LEU A 745 24.36 4.30 21.87
C LEU A 745 22.92 4.83 21.90
N ILE A 746 22.07 4.45 20.95
CA ILE A 746 20.68 4.93 20.89
C ILE A 746 19.72 3.76 20.81
N ALA A 747 19.00 3.51 21.90
CA ALA A 747 18.05 2.41 22.03
C ALA A 747 16.59 2.91 22.06
N GLY A 748 15.66 2.12 21.52
CA GLY A 748 14.23 2.37 21.58
C GLY A 748 13.43 1.11 21.94
N GLY A 749 12.75 1.10 23.08
CA GLY A 749 11.96 -0.04 23.56
C GLY A 749 12.80 -1.33 23.68
N THR A 750 12.40 -2.40 22.99
CA THR A 750 13.15 -3.67 22.96
C THR A 750 14.49 -3.60 22.23
N GLY A 751 14.80 -2.52 21.51
CA GLY A 751 16.09 -2.33 20.82
C GLY A 751 17.29 -2.18 21.75
N ILE A 752 17.09 -2.16 23.07
CA ILE A 752 18.20 -2.12 24.04
C ILE A 752 19.05 -3.40 24.05
N THR A 753 18.52 -4.57 23.69
CA THR A 753 19.24 -5.85 23.92
C THR A 753 20.58 -5.98 23.17
N PRO A 754 20.73 -5.64 21.87
CA PRO A 754 22.05 -5.64 21.23
C PRO A 754 22.99 -4.56 21.78
N VAL A 755 22.45 -3.39 22.13
CA VAL A 755 23.20 -2.28 22.74
C VAL A 755 23.73 -2.68 24.12
N TYR A 756 22.91 -3.33 24.94
CA TYR A 756 23.25 -3.87 26.24
C TYR A 756 24.33 -4.96 26.15
N GLN A 757 24.27 -5.84 25.13
CA GLN A 757 25.31 -6.85 24.92
C GLN A 757 26.70 -6.21 24.66
N VAL A 758 26.74 -5.11 23.89
CA VAL A 758 27.98 -4.33 23.69
C VAL A 758 28.44 -3.68 25.00
N ILE A 759 27.55 -3.00 25.74
CA ILE A 759 27.88 -2.40 27.05
C ILE A 759 28.45 -3.46 28.01
N GLN A 760 27.80 -4.61 28.11
CA GLN A 760 28.20 -5.71 28.98
C GLN A 760 29.58 -6.29 28.60
N ALA A 761 29.90 -6.37 27.30
CA ALA A 761 31.21 -6.81 26.82
C ALA A 761 32.31 -5.78 27.13
N VAL A 762 32.06 -4.50 26.82
CA VAL A 762 32.96 -3.37 27.09
C VAL A 762 33.26 -3.23 28.59
N LEU A 763 32.26 -3.43 29.45
CA LEU A 763 32.41 -3.32 30.90
C LEU A 763 33.02 -4.57 31.56
N ARG A 764 32.99 -5.75 30.91
CA ARG A 764 33.61 -6.96 31.44
C ARG A 764 35.10 -7.08 31.18
N ASN A 765 35.58 -6.53 30.07
CA ASN A 765 36.97 -6.65 29.63
C ASN A 765 37.86 -5.61 30.34
N GLN A 766 37.95 -5.69 31.68
CA GLN A 766 38.67 -4.74 32.53
C GLN A 766 40.03 -5.30 32.97
N PRO A 767 41.10 -4.48 33.00
CA PRO A 767 41.15 -3.05 32.66
C PRO A 767 41.46 -2.74 31.18
N GLU A 768 41.53 -3.74 30.31
CA GLU A 768 42.07 -3.62 28.94
C GLU A 768 41.21 -2.76 28.01
N ASP A 769 39.89 -2.87 28.13
CA ASP A 769 38.94 -2.08 27.38
C ASP A 769 38.70 -0.75 28.10
N THR A 770 38.92 0.37 27.41
CA THR A 770 38.76 1.73 27.96
C THR A 770 37.67 2.53 27.25
N THR A 771 36.89 1.88 26.38
CA THR A 771 35.85 2.52 25.57
C THR A 771 34.82 3.24 26.45
N GLU A 772 34.51 4.50 26.11
CA GLU A 772 33.48 5.34 26.74
C GLU A 772 32.15 5.21 25.98
N MET A 773 31.04 5.18 26.70
CA MET A 773 29.72 4.85 26.16
C MET A 773 28.66 5.82 26.68
N HIS A 774 27.87 6.37 25.76
CA HIS A 774 26.81 7.33 26.04
C HIS A 774 25.49 6.79 25.47
N LEU A 775 24.62 6.29 26.35
CA LEU A 775 23.34 5.70 26.00
C LEU A 775 22.19 6.69 26.14
N VAL A 776 21.50 6.99 25.04
CA VAL A 776 20.16 7.58 25.05
C VAL A 776 19.13 6.46 24.84
N TYR A 777 18.33 6.16 25.86
CA TYR A 777 17.35 5.06 25.82
C TYR A 777 15.91 5.56 25.92
N ALA A 778 15.18 5.44 24.80
CA ALA A 778 13.82 5.94 24.64
C ALA A 778 12.76 4.86 24.87
N ASN A 779 11.76 5.18 25.71
CA ASN A 779 10.67 4.27 26.09
C ASN A 779 9.32 5.01 26.14
N ARG A 780 8.22 4.29 26.38
CA ARG A 780 6.89 4.92 26.47
C ARG A 780 6.71 5.60 27.83
N THR A 781 6.90 4.84 28.90
CA THR A 781 6.84 5.27 30.31
C THR A 781 8.04 4.72 31.08
N GLU A 782 8.17 5.10 32.35
CA GLU A 782 9.23 4.67 33.26
C GLU A 782 9.20 3.15 33.54
N ASP A 783 8.01 2.53 33.43
CA ASP A 783 7.79 1.10 33.64
C ASP A 783 8.16 0.25 32.40
N ASP A 784 8.36 0.89 31.24
CA ASP A 784 8.74 0.23 29.98
C ASP A 784 10.26 0.04 29.83
N ILE A 785 11.07 0.62 30.73
CA ILE A 785 12.53 0.67 30.62
C ILE A 785 13.12 -0.69 31.02
N LEU A 786 13.44 -1.51 30.01
CA LEU A 786 14.06 -2.81 30.22
C LEU A 786 15.47 -2.66 30.82
N LEU A 787 15.86 -3.59 31.70
CA LEU A 787 17.22 -3.69 32.27
C LEU A 787 17.68 -2.43 33.05
N ARG A 788 16.73 -1.56 33.45
CA ARG A 788 17.02 -0.28 34.11
C ARG A 788 17.87 -0.41 35.37
N GLU A 789 17.55 -1.37 36.25
CA GLU A 789 18.28 -1.55 37.52
C GLU A 789 19.76 -1.87 37.30
N GLU A 790 20.07 -2.70 36.30
CA GLU A 790 21.44 -3.08 35.93
C GLU A 790 22.18 -1.92 35.25
N LEU A 791 21.51 -1.20 34.33
CA LEU A 791 22.07 -0.01 33.69
C LEU A 791 22.38 1.10 34.72
N ASP A 792 21.44 1.39 35.63
CA ASP A 792 21.60 2.36 36.71
C ASP A 792 22.67 1.93 37.73
N GLN A 793 22.93 0.63 37.87
CA GLN A 793 24.02 0.11 38.69
C GLN A 793 25.38 0.26 38.01
N TRP A 794 25.50 -0.10 36.72
CA TRP A 794 26.75 0.08 35.96
C TRP A 794 27.15 1.55 35.81
N VAL A 795 26.21 2.49 35.74
CA VAL A 795 26.51 3.94 35.75
C VAL A 795 27.15 4.37 37.09
N LYS A 796 26.82 3.73 38.22
CA LYS A 796 27.45 4.02 39.52
C LYS A 796 28.83 3.38 39.65
N GLU A 797 29.01 2.21 39.07
CA GLU A 797 30.26 1.44 39.12
C GLU A 797 31.32 1.97 38.13
N TYR A 798 30.87 2.47 36.97
CA TYR A 798 31.72 2.93 35.87
C TYR A 798 31.34 4.34 35.37
N PRO A 799 31.26 5.36 36.25
CA PRO A 799 30.70 6.69 35.91
C PRO A 799 31.50 7.44 34.83
N ASP A 800 32.81 7.20 34.74
CA ASP A 800 33.68 7.79 33.71
C ASP A 800 33.52 7.13 32.33
N ARG A 801 32.85 5.96 32.25
CA ARG A 801 32.80 5.12 31.05
C ARG A 801 31.40 4.76 30.56
N LEU A 802 30.38 4.73 31.41
CA LEU A 802 28.99 4.55 31.00
C LEU A 802 28.14 5.70 31.52
N LYS A 803 27.57 6.46 30.57
CA LYS A 803 26.56 7.49 30.82
C LYS A 803 25.25 7.01 30.22
N VAL A 804 24.16 7.06 31.00
CA VAL A 804 22.82 6.66 30.53
C VAL A 804 21.83 7.80 30.76
N TRP A 805 21.10 8.15 29.71
CA TRP A 805 20.05 9.14 29.71
C TRP A 805 18.75 8.52 29.17
N TYR A 806 17.70 8.53 29.99
CA TYR A 806 16.40 7.98 29.59
C TYR A 806 15.52 9.06 28.96
N VAL A 807 14.66 8.64 28.03
CA VAL A 807 13.64 9.51 27.43
C VAL A 807 12.31 8.78 27.47
N VAL A 808 11.26 9.37 28.06
CA VAL A 808 9.92 8.76 28.10
C VAL A 808 8.89 9.66 27.43
N SER A 809 8.03 9.07 26.60
CA SER A 809 6.96 9.83 25.93
C SER A 809 5.87 10.34 26.89
N GLN A 810 5.69 9.66 28.02
CA GLN A 810 4.71 9.94 29.06
C GLN A 810 5.35 9.61 30.42
N VAL A 811 5.14 10.47 31.42
CA VAL A 811 5.60 10.26 32.79
C VAL A 811 4.40 9.84 33.64
N LYS A 812 4.54 8.78 34.43
CA LYS A 812 3.54 8.33 35.40
C LYS A 812 3.81 8.89 36.80
N ARG A 813 5.07 9.19 37.14
CA ARG A 813 5.54 9.60 38.47
C ARG A 813 6.40 10.87 38.36
N GLU A 814 5.74 12.01 38.16
CA GLU A 814 6.40 13.29 37.86
C GLU A 814 7.40 13.74 38.94
N GLU A 815 7.14 13.47 40.22
CA GLU A 815 8.02 13.83 41.34
C GLU A 815 9.33 13.01 41.37
N GLU A 816 9.41 11.90 40.64
CA GLU A 816 10.56 10.99 40.59
C GLU A 816 11.36 11.05 39.27
N TRP A 817 10.83 11.72 38.25
CA TRP A 817 11.40 11.68 36.90
C TRP A 817 12.37 12.84 36.60
N ARG A 818 13.68 12.53 36.70
CA ARG A 818 14.77 13.50 36.47
C ARG A 818 15.34 13.59 35.05
N TYR A 819 14.74 12.89 34.08
CA TYR A 819 15.27 12.78 32.71
C TYR A 819 14.33 13.42 31.68
N SER A 820 14.66 13.36 30.38
CA SER A 820 13.84 14.00 29.35
C SER A 820 12.45 13.38 29.18
N VAL A 821 11.49 14.22 28.80
CA VAL A 821 10.11 13.82 28.46
C VAL A 821 9.83 14.16 26.99
N GLY A 822 9.10 13.29 26.29
CA GLY A 822 8.78 13.40 24.87
C GLY A 822 9.51 12.36 24.02
N TYR A 823 10.04 12.79 22.87
CA TYR A 823 10.75 11.94 21.92
C TYR A 823 12.21 12.39 21.76
N VAL A 824 13.08 11.44 21.40
CA VAL A 824 14.48 11.72 21.01
C VAL A 824 14.49 12.79 19.93
N ASN A 825 15.32 13.81 20.12
CA ASN A 825 15.42 14.97 19.25
C ASN A 825 16.86 15.52 19.26
N GLU A 826 17.11 16.52 18.42
CA GLU A 826 18.43 17.11 18.23
C GLU A 826 19.06 17.66 19.53
N SER A 827 18.25 18.25 20.43
CA SER A 827 18.75 18.80 21.69
C SER A 827 19.22 17.69 22.64
N ILE A 828 18.38 16.65 22.82
CA ILE A 828 18.70 15.50 23.67
C ILE A 828 19.97 14.79 23.19
N LEU A 829 20.13 14.61 21.87
CA LEU A 829 21.33 13.97 21.33
C LEU A 829 22.57 14.86 21.53
N LYS A 830 22.49 16.16 21.22
CA LYS A 830 23.62 17.10 21.42
C LYS A 830 24.07 17.23 22.88
N GLU A 831 23.17 17.03 23.83
CA GLU A 831 23.45 17.12 25.26
C GLU A 831 23.99 15.81 25.85
N HIS A 832 23.56 14.65 25.35
CA HIS A 832 23.78 13.35 26.01
C HIS A 832 24.51 12.29 25.18
N VAL A 833 24.91 12.55 23.94
CA VAL A 833 25.86 11.70 23.18
C VAL A 833 26.99 12.53 22.57
N PRO A 834 28.20 11.95 22.36
CA PRO A 834 29.31 12.69 21.76
C PRO A 834 28.99 13.16 20.33
N PHE A 835 29.70 14.19 19.87
CA PHE A 835 29.74 14.55 18.46
C PHE A 835 30.62 13.56 17.67
N GLY A 836 30.28 13.38 16.39
CA GLY A 836 31.01 12.52 15.48
C GLY A 836 32.45 12.98 15.25
N GLY A 837 33.33 12.01 15.01
CA GLY A 837 34.77 12.22 14.82
C GLY A 837 35.46 10.91 14.48
N SER A 838 36.76 10.96 14.18
CA SER A 838 37.54 9.81 13.72
C SER A 838 37.72 8.67 14.73
N ASP A 839 37.32 8.87 15.99
CA ASP A 839 37.36 7.89 17.07
C ASP A 839 35.99 7.62 17.70
N THR A 840 34.91 8.01 17.02
CA THR A 840 33.55 7.95 17.56
C THR A 840 32.59 7.31 16.57
N ILE A 841 31.84 6.29 17.01
CA ILE A 841 30.77 5.66 16.22
C ILE A 841 29.44 5.71 16.97
N SER A 842 28.35 5.60 16.22
CA SER A 842 27.00 5.45 16.72
C SER A 842 26.50 4.03 16.47
N LEU A 843 25.92 3.40 17.49
CA LEU A 843 25.18 2.14 17.39
C LEU A 843 23.73 2.39 17.81
N ALA A 844 22.78 2.13 16.91
CA ALA A 844 21.37 2.39 17.17
C ALA A 844 20.48 1.17 16.93
N CYS A 845 19.42 1.01 17.73
CA CYS A 845 18.40 -0.01 17.52
C CYS A 845 17.06 0.42 18.13
N GLY A 846 15.97 0.27 17.39
CA GLY A 846 14.65 0.70 17.83
C GLY A 846 13.65 0.81 16.67
N PRO A 847 12.45 1.37 16.90
CA PRO A 847 11.43 1.49 15.87
C PRO A 847 11.96 2.24 14.63
N PRO A 848 11.70 1.78 13.38
CA PRO A 848 12.26 2.39 12.17
C PRO A 848 12.01 3.90 12.05
N GLN A 849 10.84 4.37 12.50
CA GLN A 849 10.50 5.80 12.53
C GLN A 849 11.43 6.61 13.47
N MET A 850 11.81 6.05 14.63
CA MET A 850 12.77 6.70 15.54
C MET A 850 14.13 6.82 14.86
N ILE A 851 14.63 5.72 14.29
CA ILE A 851 15.95 5.66 13.64
C ILE A 851 16.00 6.62 12.45
N GLN A 852 15.04 6.54 11.53
CA GLN A 852 15.04 7.26 10.26
C GLN A 852 14.64 8.74 10.40
N SER A 853 13.73 9.10 11.33
CA SER A 853 13.23 10.47 11.45
C SER A 853 13.86 11.29 12.56
N ALA A 854 14.48 10.66 13.56
CA ALA A 854 15.01 11.35 14.74
C ALA A 854 16.48 11.05 15.08
N VAL A 855 16.98 9.83 14.83
CA VAL A 855 18.37 9.47 15.16
C VAL A 855 19.31 9.85 14.03
N MET A 856 19.21 9.18 12.87
CA MET A 856 20.17 9.35 11.76
C MET A 856 20.28 10.81 11.27
N PRO A 857 19.19 11.57 11.06
CA PRO A 857 19.30 12.96 10.57
C PRO A 857 19.90 13.93 11.60
N ASN A 858 19.88 13.59 12.89
CA ASN A 858 20.46 14.44 13.94
C ASN A 858 21.91 14.05 14.25
N LEU A 859 22.27 12.77 14.11
CA LEU A 859 23.68 12.34 14.11
C LEU A 859 24.47 12.93 12.94
N GLU A 860 23.87 13.00 11.74
CA GLU A 860 24.48 13.68 10.59
C GLU A 860 24.81 15.15 10.90
N LYS A 861 23.85 15.89 11.49
CA LYS A 861 24.07 17.27 11.99
C LYS A 861 25.12 17.37 13.11
N MET A 862 25.39 16.27 13.82
CA MET A 862 26.42 16.14 14.85
C MET A 862 27.76 15.61 14.28
N HIS A 863 27.96 15.70 12.96
CA HIS A 863 29.21 15.34 12.26
C HIS A 863 29.53 13.84 12.23
N TYR A 864 28.53 12.97 12.38
CA TYR A 864 28.71 11.55 12.05
C TYR A 864 28.67 11.31 10.54
N ASP A 865 29.58 10.48 10.04
CA ASP A 865 29.46 9.88 8.72
C ASP A 865 28.39 8.78 8.78
N VAL A 866 27.23 9.04 8.18
CA VAL A 866 26.08 8.15 8.24
C VAL A 866 26.36 6.78 7.60
N ALA A 867 27.31 6.69 6.66
CA ALA A 867 27.68 5.45 5.97
C ALA A 867 28.80 4.66 6.67
N ASN A 868 29.75 5.36 7.32
CA ASN A 868 30.97 4.74 7.87
C ASN A 868 31.09 4.82 9.40
N SER A 869 30.24 5.56 10.10
CA SER A 869 30.26 5.66 11.58
C SER A 869 28.89 5.60 12.25
N CYS A 870 27.78 5.43 11.52
CA CYS A 870 26.47 5.12 12.09
C CYS A 870 26.01 3.72 11.70
N PHE A 871 25.92 2.80 12.66
CA PHE A 871 25.49 1.43 12.44
C PHE A 871 24.18 1.13 13.15
N VAL A 872 23.33 0.31 12.52
CA VAL A 872 22.01 -0.08 13.03
C VAL A 872 21.96 -1.60 13.12
N PHE A 873 21.56 -2.12 14.29
CA PHE A 873 21.42 -3.55 14.55
C PHE A 873 20.18 -4.16 13.91
#